data_AF-A0A832C1I4-F1
#
_entry.id   AF-A0A832C1I4-F1
#
_cell.length_a   1.000
_cell.length_b   1.000
_cell.length_c   1.000
_cell.angle_alpha   90.00
_cell.angle_beta   90.00
_cell.angle_gamma   90.00
#
_symmetry.space_group_name_H-M   'P 1'
#
loop_
_entity.id
_entity.type
_entity.pdbx_description
1 polymer ?
#
loop_
_entity_poly.entity_id
_entity_poly.type
_entity_poly.pdbx_seq_one_letter_code
_entity_poly.pdbx_strand_id
1 'polypeptide(L)'
;MSLITAFGPGIRDVEVADGRLRLRVAGPEAYLMCGNLDGAHPTAGIYPFGVAYQYVRAGGWYRNTFAVGAACALHVRLKQSLPESRWRLVTGPIPEWNELCPTPWALGQTTEPFLVRGTEWQTVTISFSDKVRDAQGRPAELRPFGSFRLELLDPGNEVEISWIRISDGWQHVYARRVLDLPAEPVYARMQISVWDSEVYVNGNLVAEHAFPLPGMGLREIDLLPYLRPARNLLAVHEMCLYGELNVTGGVVCADGTYVPLHSWQPMTQVEGAWKPNPQVQHFSQESPYAPPWKTAHLTFRPEDRQRFMQLGYDDSDWGTLTAMATSGSAVVATPYTGLLYVELPPPERSPANAPNTTPRRHPIFSEREPVRLAIRALRLGPVWPPYRLVYRLQDQQTGAVLEEGVLPLDSSGQSHFTRNQLSPGPYLLHLELEADGRPCDARQYEFLVVGPLEQPAVESDDPLAGMELRLVVDIDCTADPDEGAFVALQGWQGKGAPGSAPVVENASGRFRETGPDHGDCFSYRVRLQRPGRPHILEVTYPDDRHRISSFYYTEPRLLPDGTRVGVNRCSLAALSGWRHATQRMQTARGIFWPTQVEGTVDVFTTRYSPDYPAAPAAAARIRIYELVGELPRLAVHDFPGQFKPLGVHTERGGYVLFPTYYAGRNHPGEAAFNHLHERPDFYADWYSACTNFTRHLRYHGHNFYIAGQHMYGGTNFPSRFNDNDNGSGGMAIHCQQDWGGILASVLGENGCGFVSSLEFINNSAIIARGAPSPAQLAAGIPTLVAVSEQGRAFPYGSGIYLPSPLPSYAHPQVEELLLAEVDELIALYQEYPAWKGINFLLNSLCGPSYGELGQDPLKMGYEDVAIERFESESGIKIPVGRKDPYRFKKRYLWIQEHPQVLDAWIRWRCQVLL
;
A
#
# COMPACT_ATOMS: atom_id res chain seq x y z
N MET A 1 -22.21 -19.92 26.95
CA MET A 1 -22.68 -19.95 28.36
C MET A 1 -21.52 -19.95 29.35
N SER A 2 -20.45 -20.73 29.12
CA SER A 2 -19.21 -20.76 29.93
C SER A 2 -18.42 -19.44 30.04
N LEU A 3 -18.86 -18.37 29.37
CA LEU A 3 -18.23 -17.05 29.40
C LEU A 3 -18.74 -16.17 30.56
N ILE A 4 -19.91 -16.49 31.14
CA ILE A 4 -20.49 -15.67 32.21
C ILE A 4 -19.74 -15.98 33.51
N THR A 5 -19.14 -14.96 34.10
CA THR A 5 -18.33 -15.02 35.32
C THR A 5 -19.11 -14.64 36.57
N ALA A 6 -20.14 -13.81 36.45
CA ALA A 6 -20.97 -13.41 37.58
C ALA A 6 -22.37 -12.95 37.16
N PHE A 7 -23.29 -13.00 38.13
CA PHE A 7 -24.64 -12.45 38.06
C PHE A 7 -24.79 -11.36 39.12
N GLY A 8 -25.43 -10.25 38.75
CA GLY A 8 -25.74 -9.15 39.66
C GLY A 8 -26.78 -9.53 40.72
N PRO A 9 -26.80 -8.84 41.87
CA PRO A 9 -27.71 -9.13 42.98
C PRO A 9 -29.20 -8.95 42.64
N GLY A 10 -29.50 -8.24 41.54
CA GLY A 10 -30.84 -8.13 40.97
C GLY A 10 -31.29 -9.34 40.15
N ILE A 11 -30.46 -10.37 39.93
CA ILE A 11 -30.86 -11.61 39.24
C ILE A 11 -31.23 -12.71 40.26
N ARG A 12 -32.33 -13.41 39.99
CA ARG A 12 -32.82 -14.57 40.77
C ARG A 12 -33.15 -15.74 39.85
N ASP A 13 -33.38 -16.91 40.44
CA ASP A 13 -33.87 -18.12 39.74
C ASP A 13 -32.99 -18.51 38.54
N VAL A 14 -31.66 -18.46 38.71
CA VAL A 14 -30.71 -18.81 37.67
C VAL A 14 -30.62 -20.34 37.52
N GLU A 15 -30.94 -20.83 36.33
CA GLU A 15 -30.84 -22.25 35.98
C GLU A 15 -30.04 -22.40 34.67
N VAL A 16 -29.12 -23.37 34.64
CA VAL A 16 -28.39 -23.75 33.42
C VAL A 16 -28.69 -25.22 33.12
N ALA A 17 -29.50 -25.48 32.10
CA ALA A 17 -29.91 -26.81 31.66
C ALA A 17 -30.03 -26.86 30.13
N ASP A 18 -29.72 -28.01 29.53
CA ASP A 18 -29.80 -28.24 28.07
C ASP A 18 -29.07 -27.20 27.20
N GLY A 19 -27.93 -26.68 27.70
CA GLY A 19 -27.14 -25.66 27.02
C GLY A 19 -27.76 -24.26 27.01
N ARG A 20 -28.80 -24.01 27.82
CA ARG A 20 -29.50 -22.72 27.94
C ARG A 20 -29.37 -22.16 29.36
N LEU A 21 -29.41 -20.85 29.47
CA LEU A 21 -29.48 -20.10 30.72
C LEU A 21 -30.87 -19.51 30.87
N ARG A 22 -31.53 -19.79 32.00
CA ARG A 22 -32.78 -19.15 32.42
C ARG A 22 -32.52 -18.31 33.65
N LEU A 23 -33.14 -17.14 33.70
CA LEU A 23 -33.01 -16.23 34.84
C LEU A 23 -34.22 -15.30 34.96
N ARG A 24 -34.40 -14.76 36.16
CA ARG A 24 -35.42 -13.74 36.45
C ARG A 24 -34.78 -12.43 36.92
N VAL A 25 -35.22 -11.33 36.32
CA VAL A 25 -34.83 -9.95 36.70
C VAL A 25 -35.69 -9.52 37.88
N ALA A 26 -35.09 -9.37 39.07
CA ALA A 26 -35.80 -9.11 40.33
C ALA A 26 -35.57 -7.70 40.92
N GLY A 27 -34.56 -6.96 40.45
CA GLY A 27 -34.23 -5.64 41.01
C GLY A 27 -33.29 -4.81 40.14
N PRO A 28 -33.00 -3.55 40.55
CA PRO A 28 -32.33 -2.55 39.72
C PRO A 28 -30.83 -2.81 39.43
N GLU A 29 -30.23 -3.81 40.08
CA GLU A 29 -28.84 -4.24 39.86
C GLU A 29 -28.77 -5.64 39.22
N ALA A 30 -29.70 -5.94 38.30
CA ALA A 30 -29.71 -7.19 37.57
C ALA A 30 -28.77 -7.11 36.37
N TYR A 31 -27.70 -7.90 36.38
CA TYR A 31 -26.75 -7.93 35.27
C TYR A 31 -26.09 -9.29 35.05
N LEU A 32 -25.67 -9.53 33.82
CA LEU A 32 -24.84 -10.65 33.39
C LEU A 32 -23.43 -10.12 33.13
N MET A 33 -22.41 -10.68 33.77
CA MET A 33 -21.02 -10.24 33.58
C MET A 33 -20.16 -11.35 32.98
N CYS A 34 -19.26 -10.97 32.08
CA CYS A 34 -18.20 -11.79 31.50
C CYS A 34 -16.85 -11.10 31.77
N GLY A 35 -15.94 -11.77 32.49
CA GLY A 35 -14.69 -11.19 33.01
C GLY A 35 -14.87 -10.42 34.32
N ASN A 36 -13.95 -9.49 34.62
CA ASN A 36 -14.04 -8.59 35.78
C ASN A 36 -13.88 -7.11 35.34
N LEU A 37 -14.76 -6.21 35.82
CA LEU A 37 -14.80 -4.79 35.40
C LEU A 37 -13.75 -3.91 36.09
N ASP A 38 -13.14 -4.36 37.19
CA ASP A 38 -12.07 -3.66 37.91
C ASP A 38 -10.67 -3.92 37.29
N GLY A 39 -10.59 -4.81 36.29
CA GLY A 39 -9.34 -5.22 35.67
C GLY A 39 -8.56 -6.32 36.42
N ALA A 40 -8.95 -6.73 37.62
CA ALA A 40 -8.32 -7.85 38.32
C ALA A 40 -8.83 -9.18 37.73
N HIS A 41 -8.02 -9.84 36.90
CA HIS A 41 -8.43 -11.12 36.31
C HIS A 41 -8.10 -12.33 37.21
N PRO A 42 -9.01 -13.32 37.31
CA PRO A 42 -8.73 -14.65 37.89
C PRO A 42 -7.65 -15.40 37.10
N THR A 43 -6.79 -16.11 37.81
CA THR A 43 -5.50 -16.67 37.38
C THR A 43 -5.51 -17.75 36.28
N ALA A 44 -6.61 -17.99 35.56
CA ALA A 44 -6.63 -18.92 34.43
C ALA A 44 -7.77 -18.68 33.42
N GLY A 45 -7.43 -18.41 32.15
CA GLY A 45 -8.01 -19.13 31.01
C GLY A 45 -9.24 -18.61 30.26
N ILE A 46 -9.87 -17.48 30.59
CA ILE A 46 -11.04 -16.99 29.84
C ILE A 46 -10.90 -15.50 29.50
N TYR A 47 -10.29 -15.20 28.36
CA TYR A 47 -10.36 -13.88 27.75
C TYR A 47 -11.44 -13.93 26.66
N PRO A 48 -12.43 -13.00 26.62
CA PRO A 48 -13.39 -12.95 25.52
C PRO A 48 -12.72 -12.74 24.13
N PHE A 49 -11.45 -12.28 24.11
CA PHE A 49 -10.59 -12.10 22.93
C PHE A 49 -9.34 -13.02 22.95
N GLY A 50 -9.42 -14.18 23.61
CA GLY A 50 -8.25 -14.93 24.09
C GLY A 50 -7.25 -15.49 23.07
N VAL A 51 -7.63 -15.65 21.80
CA VAL A 51 -6.68 -16.13 20.77
C VAL A 51 -5.69 -15.02 20.41
N ALA A 52 -6.17 -13.79 20.22
CA ALA A 52 -5.33 -12.62 19.99
C ALA A 52 -4.34 -12.36 21.15
N TYR A 53 -4.74 -12.65 22.39
CA TYR A 53 -3.91 -12.41 23.57
C TYR A 53 -2.86 -13.51 23.85
N GLN A 54 -3.17 -14.78 23.59
CA GLN A 54 -2.21 -15.88 23.78
C GLN A 54 -1.04 -15.80 22.79
N TYR A 55 -1.27 -15.31 21.57
CA TYR A 55 -0.23 -15.11 20.55
C TYR A 55 0.76 -13.98 20.89
N VAL A 56 0.27 -12.89 21.50
CA VAL A 56 1.11 -11.80 22.03
C VAL A 56 2.08 -12.33 23.10
N ARG A 57 1.63 -13.27 23.95
CA ARG A 57 2.51 -13.94 24.94
C ARG A 57 3.53 -14.90 24.32
N ALA A 58 3.23 -15.48 23.15
CA ALA A 58 4.14 -16.37 22.44
C ALA A 58 5.22 -15.64 21.64
N GLY A 59 5.30 -14.31 21.72
CA GLY A 59 6.30 -13.49 21.03
C GLY A 59 5.90 -13.04 19.63
N GLY A 60 4.63 -13.20 19.25
CA GLY A 60 4.08 -12.56 18.04
C GLY A 60 3.96 -11.05 18.24
N TRP A 61 4.61 -10.27 17.39
CA TRP A 61 4.52 -8.81 17.41
C TRP A 61 3.16 -8.36 16.86
N TYR A 62 2.18 -8.21 17.75
CA TYR A 62 0.93 -7.51 17.42
C TYR A 62 0.92 -6.14 18.10
N ARG A 63 1.21 -5.08 17.35
CA ARG A 63 0.64 -3.75 17.64
C ARG A 63 -0.82 -3.81 17.20
N ASN A 64 -1.74 -4.16 18.12
CA ASN A 64 -3.16 -3.95 17.86
C ASN A 64 -3.44 -2.44 17.82
N THR A 65 -3.24 -1.81 16.66
CA THR A 65 -4.16 -0.77 16.21
C THR A 65 -5.41 -1.50 15.76
N PHE A 66 -6.36 -1.70 16.68
CA PHE A 66 -7.74 -2.00 16.30
C PHE A 66 -8.15 -0.89 15.33
N ALA A 67 -8.28 -1.22 14.04
CA ALA A 67 -8.63 -0.24 13.02
C ALA A 67 -9.92 0.47 13.45
N VAL A 68 -9.78 1.78 13.65
CA VAL A 68 -10.82 2.66 14.15
C VAL A 68 -11.84 2.82 13.01
N GLY A 69 -12.90 2.02 13.01
CA GLY A 69 -13.96 2.12 12.00
C GLY A 69 -14.84 0.90 11.72
N ALA A 70 -14.51 -0.31 12.20
CA ALA A 70 -15.31 -1.52 11.92
C ALA A 70 -16.23 -1.93 13.09
N ALA A 71 -17.50 -2.23 12.82
CA ALA A 71 -18.51 -2.57 13.83
C ALA A 71 -18.26 -3.93 14.51
N CYS A 72 -17.61 -3.94 15.68
CA CYS A 72 -17.77 -5.07 16.61
C CYS A 72 -19.23 -5.11 17.09
N ALA A 73 -19.78 -6.28 17.40
CA ALA A 73 -21.10 -6.41 18.01
C ALA A 73 -21.21 -7.55 19.02
N LEU A 74 -22.10 -7.40 19.99
CA LEU A 74 -22.54 -8.49 20.86
C LEU A 74 -23.86 -9.05 20.32
N HIS A 75 -23.85 -10.34 19.99
CA HIS A 75 -25.03 -11.06 19.52
C HIS A 75 -25.57 -11.95 20.66
N VAL A 76 -26.80 -11.72 21.06
CA VAL A 76 -27.46 -12.49 22.13
C VAL A 76 -28.67 -13.19 21.53
N ARG A 77 -28.65 -14.52 21.48
CA ARG A 77 -29.84 -15.31 21.13
C ARG A 77 -30.64 -15.55 22.40
N LEU A 78 -31.79 -14.89 22.48
CA LEU A 78 -32.64 -14.89 23.66
C LEU A 78 -34.12 -15.06 23.34
N LYS A 79 -34.86 -15.43 24.38
CA LYS A 79 -36.31 -15.34 24.52
C LYS A 79 -36.61 -14.62 25.84
N GLN A 80 -37.68 -13.84 25.90
CA GLN A 80 -38.07 -13.13 27.12
C GLN A 80 -39.58 -13.16 27.34
N SER A 81 -40.00 -13.03 28.60
CA SER A 81 -41.41 -13.01 29.00
C SER A 81 -42.11 -11.68 28.68
N LEU A 82 -41.39 -10.56 28.71
CA LEU A 82 -41.96 -9.25 28.41
C LEU A 82 -41.98 -8.99 26.90
N PRO A 83 -43.04 -8.35 26.36
CA PRO A 83 -43.09 -7.95 24.95
C PRO A 83 -42.02 -6.91 24.60
N GLU A 84 -41.53 -6.18 25.59
CA GLU A 84 -40.44 -5.21 25.47
C GLU A 84 -39.68 -5.11 26.79
N SER A 85 -38.35 -4.99 26.74
CA SER A 85 -37.51 -4.68 27.90
C SER A 85 -36.29 -3.84 27.51
N ARG A 86 -35.72 -3.14 28.49
CA ARG A 86 -34.57 -2.23 28.38
C ARG A 86 -33.31 -2.89 28.91
N TRP A 87 -32.27 -2.82 28.09
CA TRP A 87 -30.97 -3.41 28.35
C TRP A 87 -29.89 -2.35 28.23
N ARG A 88 -28.78 -2.53 28.93
CA ARG A 88 -27.61 -1.65 28.85
C ARG A 88 -26.35 -2.47 28.83
N LEU A 89 -25.34 -2.01 28.10
CA LEU A 89 -24.03 -2.66 28.04
C LEU A 89 -22.97 -1.76 28.68
N VAL A 90 -22.17 -2.34 29.56
CA VAL A 90 -21.02 -1.71 30.24
C VAL A 90 -19.77 -2.51 29.91
N THR A 91 -18.67 -1.85 29.56
CA THR A 91 -17.38 -2.49 29.24
C THR A 91 -16.29 -2.11 30.25
N GLY A 92 -15.34 -3.02 30.52
CA GLY A 92 -14.24 -2.83 31.47
C GLY A 92 -12.86 -2.68 30.80
N PRO A 93 -11.87 -2.08 31.48
CA PRO A 93 -10.53 -1.82 30.92
C PRO A 93 -9.71 -3.10 30.68
N ILE A 94 -8.59 -2.97 29.96
CA ILE A 94 -7.51 -3.98 29.86
C ILE A 94 -6.30 -3.46 30.64
N PRO A 95 -6.05 -3.95 31.87
CA PRO A 95 -4.98 -3.43 32.73
C PRO A 95 -3.58 -3.53 32.12
N GLU A 96 -3.28 -4.64 31.44
CA GLU A 96 -1.94 -4.94 30.92
C GLU A 96 -1.55 -4.04 29.73
N TRP A 97 -2.52 -3.39 29.08
CA TRP A 97 -2.28 -2.43 28.01
C TRP A 97 -1.76 -1.08 28.54
N ASN A 98 -2.11 -0.72 29.78
CA ASN A 98 -1.66 0.54 30.41
C ASN A 98 -0.14 0.56 30.67
N GLU A 99 0.53 -0.59 30.73
CA GLU A 99 1.98 -0.68 30.88
C GLU A 99 2.73 -0.46 29.55
N LEU A 100 2.10 -0.76 28.41
CA LEU A 100 2.69 -0.64 27.06
C LEU A 100 2.39 0.71 26.38
N CYS A 101 1.25 1.33 26.69
CA CYS A 101 0.87 2.66 26.19
C CYS A 101 0.23 3.49 27.32
N PRO A 102 0.99 4.37 28.00
CA PRO A 102 0.47 5.20 29.07
C PRO A 102 -0.26 6.41 28.47
N THR A 103 -1.50 6.21 28.03
CA THR A 103 -2.41 7.32 27.70
C THR A 103 -3.65 7.28 28.59
N PRO A 104 -4.26 8.42 28.96
CA PRO A 104 -5.32 8.52 29.97
C PRO A 104 -6.70 7.96 29.53
N TRP A 105 -6.73 7.09 28.52
CA TRP A 105 -7.91 6.78 27.71
C TRP A 105 -8.57 5.42 27.99
N ALA A 106 -8.13 4.71 29.04
CA ALA A 106 -8.56 3.36 29.42
C ALA A 106 -9.60 3.34 30.56
N LEU A 107 -10.69 4.08 30.42
CA LEU A 107 -11.83 4.04 31.34
C LEU A 107 -13.00 3.32 30.67
N GLY A 108 -13.64 2.39 31.37
CA GLY A 108 -14.77 1.59 30.87
C GLY A 108 -15.90 2.43 30.29
N GLN A 109 -16.60 1.92 29.27
CA GLN A 109 -17.64 2.66 28.54
C GLN A 109 -19.03 2.06 28.79
N THR A 110 -20.08 2.87 28.68
CA THR A 110 -21.48 2.45 28.91
C THR A 110 -22.36 2.92 27.77
N THR A 111 -23.23 2.07 27.24
CA THR A 111 -24.24 2.45 26.25
C THR A 111 -25.41 3.18 26.91
N GLU A 112 -26.14 3.99 26.15
CA GLU A 112 -27.52 4.33 26.53
C GLU A 112 -28.39 3.05 26.60
N PRO A 113 -29.45 3.01 27.44
CA PRO A 113 -30.42 1.92 27.42
C PRO A 113 -31.03 1.71 26.03
N PHE A 114 -31.10 0.46 25.57
CA PHE A 114 -31.73 0.09 24.31
C PHE A 114 -32.83 -0.96 24.53
N LEU A 115 -33.79 -1.00 23.59
CA LEU A 115 -34.95 -1.88 23.69
C LEU A 115 -34.71 -3.23 23.01
N VAL A 116 -35.17 -4.28 23.68
CA VAL A 116 -35.29 -5.64 23.16
C VAL A 116 -36.78 -5.97 23.06
N ARG A 117 -37.26 -6.29 21.86
CA ARG A 117 -38.70 -6.42 21.55
C ARG A 117 -39.04 -7.84 21.14
N GLY A 118 -40.19 -8.34 21.58
CA GLY A 118 -40.72 -9.65 21.21
C GLY A 118 -40.44 -10.74 22.24
N THR A 119 -41.35 -11.72 22.27
CA THR A 119 -41.37 -12.83 23.24
C THR A 119 -40.92 -14.15 22.66
N GLU A 120 -40.65 -14.22 21.35
CA GLU A 120 -40.14 -15.43 20.67
C GLU A 120 -38.62 -15.46 20.59
N TRP A 121 -38.06 -16.62 20.25
CA TRP A 121 -36.62 -16.78 20.05
C TRP A 121 -36.09 -15.86 18.94
N GLN A 122 -35.15 -15.01 19.31
CA GLN A 122 -34.58 -14.00 18.42
C GLN A 122 -33.11 -13.77 18.72
N THR A 123 -32.38 -13.23 17.75
CA THR A 123 -30.99 -12.80 17.92
C THR A 123 -30.96 -11.28 17.98
N VAL A 124 -30.59 -10.73 19.13
CA VAL A 124 -30.39 -9.29 19.32
C VAL A 124 -28.93 -8.95 19.04
N THR A 125 -28.71 -8.02 18.13
CA THR A 125 -27.36 -7.50 17.81
C THR A 125 -27.16 -6.14 18.46
N ILE A 126 -26.10 -6.02 19.25
CA ILE A 126 -25.70 -4.79 19.94
C ILE A 126 -24.38 -4.34 19.32
N SER A 127 -24.45 -3.46 18.31
CA SER A 127 -23.26 -2.85 17.69
C SER A 127 -22.60 -1.85 18.65
N PHE A 128 -21.28 -1.90 18.78
CA PHE A 128 -20.52 -1.06 19.70
C PHE A 128 -20.29 0.37 19.16
N SER A 129 -20.09 0.56 17.85
CA SER A 129 -19.76 1.87 17.25
C SER A 129 -20.91 2.89 17.35
N ASP A 130 -22.15 2.43 17.23
CA ASP A 130 -23.28 3.34 17.02
C ASP A 130 -23.97 3.74 18.33
N LYS A 131 -23.75 2.96 19.41
CA LYS A 131 -24.50 3.05 20.67
C LYS A 131 -23.67 3.49 21.88
N VAL A 132 -22.35 3.47 21.77
CA VAL A 132 -21.45 3.94 22.83
C VAL A 132 -21.03 5.39 22.52
N ARG A 133 -20.96 6.23 23.55
CA ARG A 133 -20.52 7.63 23.43
C ARG A 133 -19.29 7.88 24.29
N ASP A 134 -18.34 8.66 23.78
CA ASP A 134 -17.21 9.14 24.57
C ASP A 134 -17.68 10.19 25.60
N ALA A 135 -16.77 10.64 26.48
CA ALA A 135 -17.08 11.65 27.49
C ALA A 135 -17.51 13.01 26.90
N GLN A 136 -17.36 13.20 25.58
CA GLN A 136 -17.73 14.38 24.82
C GLN A 136 -19.01 14.16 23.98
N GLY A 137 -19.68 13.01 24.10
CA GLY A 137 -20.94 12.71 23.43
C GLY A 137 -20.83 12.30 21.96
N ARG A 138 -19.62 12.00 21.45
CA ARG A 138 -19.38 11.50 20.08
C ARG A 138 -19.47 9.98 20.07
N PRO A 139 -19.82 9.32 18.94
CA PRO A 139 -19.66 7.87 18.81
C PRO A 139 -18.27 7.45 19.27
N ALA A 140 -18.21 6.58 20.28
CA ALA A 140 -16.92 6.18 20.83
C ALA A 140 -16.16 5.40 19.75
N GLU A 141 -14.98 5.87 19.40
CA GLU A 141 -14.01 5.09 18.63
C GLU A 141 -13.77 3.76 19.35
N LEU A 142 -13.86 2.66 18.61
CA LEU A 142 -13.93 1.32 19.16
C LEU A 142 -12.61 0.98 19.88
N ARG A 143 -12.67 0.75 21.21
CA ARG A 143 -11.49 0.45 22.03
C ARG A 143 -11.60 -0.94 22.67
N PRO A 144 -10.51 -1.73 22.68
CA PRO A 144 -10.55 -3.09 23.21
C PRO A 144 -10.89 -3.10 24.70
N PHE A 145 -11.71 -4.07 25.12
CA PHE A 145 -12.13 -4.24 26.52
C PHE A 145 -11.87 -5.67 27.00
N GLY A 146 -11.47 -5.84 28.26
CA GLY A 146 -11.18 -7.15 28.83
C GLY A 146 -12.43 -7.89 29.34
N SER A 147 -13.51 -7.15 29.57
CA SER A 147 -14.73 -7.63 30.20
C SER A 147 -15.94 -6.80 29.79
N PHE A 148 -17.14 -7.37 29.93
CA PHE A 148 -18.39 -6.65 29.76
C PHE A 148 -19.46 -7.11 30.74
N ARG A 149 -20.43 -6.22 30.97
CA ARG A 149 -21.62 -6.41 31.80
C ARG A 149 -22.86 -5.97 31.02
N LEU A 150 -23.80 -6.88 30.84
CA LEU A 150 -25.14 -6.59 30.33
C LEU A 150 -26.08 -6.37 31.51
N GLU A 151 -26.61 -5.16 31.67
CA GLU A 151 -27.61 -4.81 32.68
C GLU A 151 -29.02 -4.98 32.08
N LEU A 152 -29.89 -5.65 32.83
CA LEU A 152 -31.28 -5.89 32.49
C LEU A 152 -32.13 -4.99 33.39
N LEU A 153 -32.72 -3.94 32.82
CA LEU A 153 -33.21 -2.79 33.60
C LEU A 153 -34.67 -2.89 34.04
N ASP A 154 -35.42 -3.91 33.59
CA ASP A 154 -36.86 -4.04 33.86
C ASP A 154 -37.16 -5.27 34.75
N PRO A 155 -37.42 -5.05 36.06
CA PRO A 155 -37.82 -6.11 36.99
C PRO A 155 -39.11 -6.81 36.56
N GLY A 156 -39.19 -8.10 36.84
CA GLY A 156 -40.30 -8.97 36.44
C GLY A 156 -40.07 -9.74 35.14
N ASN A 157 -39.00 -9.45 34.39
CA ASN A 157 -38.69 -10.17 33.16
C ASN A 157 -38.02 -11.53 33.45
N GLU A 158 -38.59 -12.60 32.91
CA GLU A 158 -37.92 -13.90 32.76
C GLU A 158 -37.24 -13.97 31.38
N VAL A 159 -35.94 -14.33 31.38
CA VAL A 159 -35.10 -14.36 30.18
C VAL A 159 -34.47 -15.73 30.03
N GLU A 160 -34.58 -16.29 28.83
CA GLU A 160 -33.89 -17.52 28.42
C GLU A 160 -32.86 -17.17 27.33
N ILE A 161 -31.60 -17.58 27.51
CA ILE A 161 -30.50 -17.32 26.59
C ILE A 161 -29.93 -18.65 26.12
N SER A 162 -29.90 -18.89 24.81
CA SER A 162 -29.25 -20.09 24.25
C SER A 162 -27.77 -19.88 24.01
N TRP A 163 -27.39 -18.69 23.54
CA TRP A 163 -25.99 -18.35 23.33
C TRP A 163 -25.77 -16.84 23.34
N ILE A 164 -24.54 -16.47 23.68
CA ILE A 164 -23.99 -15.13 23.54
C ILE A 164 -22.74 -15.29 22.68
N ARG A 165 -22.64 -14.52 21.60
CA ARG A 165 -21.49 -14.48 20.68
C ARG A 165 -21.03 -13.04 20.55
N ILE A 166 -19.72 -12.85 20.44
CA ILE A 166 -19.11 -11.56 20.14
C ILE A 166 -18.68 -11.65 18.67
N SER A 167 -18.95 -10.62 17.88
CA SER A 167 -18.29 -10.38 16.59
C SER A 167 -17.27 -9.25 16.77
N ASP A 168 -16.06 -9.46 16.28
CA ASP A 168 -15.05 -8.43 16.17
C ASP A 168 -14.62 -8.26 14.70
N GLY A 169 -13.99 -7.14 14.38
CA GLY A 169 -13.46 -6.89 13.04
C GLY A 169 -12.23 -7.71 12.67
N TRP A 170 -11.88 -8.75 13.44
CA TRP A 170 -10.65 -9.54 13.36
C TRP A 170 -10.91 -11.05 13.62
N GLN A 171 -12.09 -11.54 13.22
CA GLN A 171 -12.49 -12.92 13.49
C GLN A 171 -11.99 -13.90 12.45
N HIS A 172 -11.78 -15.13 12.90
CA HIS A 172 -11.65 -16.27 12.02
C HIS A 172 -12.98 -16.54 11.29
N VAL A 173 -12.97 -16.32 9.97
CA VAL A 173 -13.97 -16.77 9.02
C VAL A 173 -13.64 -18.20 8.63
N TYR A 174 -14.62 -19.08 8.80
CA TYR A 174 -14.57 -20.42 8.26
C TYR A 174 -15.50 -20.48 7.08
N ALA A 175 -14.97 -20.88 5.93
CA ALA A 175 -15.70 -20.98 4.69
C ALA A 175 -15.52 -22.35 4.07
N ARG A 176 -16.56 -22.87 3.43
CA ARG A 176 -16.46 -24.11 2.67
C ARG A 176 -17.29 -24.11 1.42
N ARG A 177 -16.79 -24.84 0.43
CA ARG A 177 -17.45 -25.03 -0.86
C ARG A 177 -17.18 -26.43 -1.37
N VAL A 178 -18.24 -27.09 -1.83
CA VAL A 178 -18.16 -28.40 -2.46
C VAL A 178 -18.01 -28.18 -3.97
N LEU A 179 -17.10 -28.91 -4.61
CA LEU A 179 -16.92 -28.91 -6.07
C LEU A 179 -17.17 -30.32 -6.62
N ASP A 180 -18.13 -30.48 -7.51
CA ASP A 180 -18.44 -31.72 -8.20
C ASP A 180 -17.84 -31.69 -9.61
N LEU A 181 -16.59 -32.16 -9.75
CA LEU A 181 -15.82 -32.06 -11.00
C LEU A 181 -16.12 -33.26 -11.93
N PRO A 182 -16.61 -33.05 -13.17
CA PRO A 182 -17.07 -34.14 -14.04
C PRO A 182 -15.95 -34.88 -14.79
N ALA A 183 -14.76 -34.27 -14.90
CA ALA A 183 -13.61 -34.83 -15.60
C ALA A 183 -12.30 -34.41 -14.90
N GLU A 184 -11.17 -34.95 -15.38
CA GLU A 184 -9.85 -34.72 -14.77
C GLU A 184 -9.52 -33.23 -14.75
N PRO A 185 -9.18 -32.62 -13.61
CA PRO A 185 -8.73 -31.23 -13.56
C PRO A 185 -7.42 -31.08 -14.33
N VAL A 186 -7.35 -30.11 -15.25
CA VAL A 186 -6.13 -29.78 -16.03
C VAL A 186 -5.54 -28.43 -15.66
N TYR A 187 -6.33 -27.59 -14.98
CA TYR A 187 -5.89 -26.33 -14.39
C TYR A 187 -6.75 -26.04 -13.17
N ALA A 188 -6.15 -25.60 -12.06
CA ALA A 188 -6.90 -25.19 -10.89
C ALA A 188 -6.09 -24.17 -10.09
N ARG A 189 -6.52 -22.91 -10.12
CA ARG A 189 -5.90 -21.82 -9.37
C ARG A 189 -6.94 -21.11 -8.54
N MET A 190 -6.55 -20.78 -7.32
CA MET A 190 -7.32 -19.98 -6.41
C MET A 190 -6.48 -18.83 -5.93
N GLN A 191 -7.08 -17.66 -5.82
CA GLN A 191 -6.48 -16.52 -5.17
C GLN A 191 -7.33 -16.11 -4.00
N ILE A 192 -6.67 -15.79 -2.90
CA ILE A 192 -7.35 -15.38 -1.67
C ILE A 192 -6.68 -14.11 -1.13
N SER A 193 -7.49 -13.15 -0.70
CA SER A 193 -7.02 -12.03 0.13
C SER A 193 -6.64 -12.60 1.48
N VAL A 194 -5.39 -12.43 1.92
CA VAL A 194 -4.91 -13.12 3.12
C VAL A 194 -4.81 -12.19 4.34
N TRP A 195 -5.41 -12.63 5.44
CA TRP A 195 -4.79 -12.58 6.77
C TRP A 195 -4.88 -13.96 7.42
N ASP A 196 -3.91 -14.30 8.30
CA ASP A 196 -3.79 -15.59 9.01
C ASP A 196 -4.72 -16.69 8.47
N SER A 197 -4.32 -17.30 7.34
CA SER A 197 -5.22 -18.14 6.55
C SER A 197 -4.65 -19.51 6.27
N GLU A 198 -5.56 -20.46 6.18
CA GLU A 198 -5.29 -21.84 5.90
C GLU A 198 -6.31 -22.31 4.88
N VAL A 199 -5.79 -22.84 3.78
CA VAL A 199 -6.60 -23.40 2.71
C VAL A 199 -6.44 -24.90 2.74
N TYR A 200 -7.58 -25.59 2.70
CA TYR A 200 -7.67 -27.02 2.71
C TYR A 200 -8.41 -27.53 1.48
N VAL A 201 -7.87 -28.58 0.87
CA VAL A 201 -8.52 -29.33 -0.19
C VAL A 201 -8.60 -30.79 0.22
N ASN A 202 -9.83 -31.31 0.30
CA ASN A 202 -10.09 -32.70 0.71
C ASN A 202 -9.43 -33.07 2.06
N GLY A 203 -9.31 -32.11 2.97
CA GLY A 203 -8.68 -32.28 4.29
C GLY A 203 -7.16 -32.11 4.32
N ASN A 204 -6.50 -31.96 3.17
CA ASN A 204 -5.07 -31.64 3.11
C ASN A 204 -4.86 -30.13 3.22
N LEU A 205 -3.93 -29.69 4.06
CA LEU A 205 -3.47 -28.31 4.11
C LEU A 205 -2.68 -28.02 2.82
N VAL A 206 -3.20 -27.14 1.97
CA VAL A 206 -2.57 -26.78 0.69
C VAL A 206 -1.85 -25.44 0.74
N ALA A 207 -2.29 -24.56 1.64
CA ALA A 207 -1.61 -23.30 1.94
C ALA A 207 -1.83 -22.94 3.40
N GLU A 208 -0.77 -22.50 4.07
CA GLU A 208 -0.81 -21.90 5.40
C GLU A 208 -0.07 -20.58 5.33
N HIS A 209 -0.71 -19.54 5.84
CA HIS A 209 -0.21 -18.19 5.87
C HIS A 209 -0.32 -17.72 7.31
N ALA A 210 0.78 -17.79 8.05
CA ALA A 210 0.89 -17.20 9.38
C ALA A 210 1.34 -15.73 9.25
N PHE A 211 0.70 -14.83 9.97
CA PHE A 211 0.96 -13.41 9.95
C PHE A 211 2.14 -13.07 10.86
N PRO A 212 3.11 -12.33 10.31
CA PRO A 212 3.62 -11.18 11.04
C PRO A 212 3.69 -9.96 10.10
N LEU A 213 2.84 -8.94 10.37
CA LEU A 213 2.86 -7.53 9.91
C LEU A 213 1.96 -7.12 8.70
N PRO A 214 1.48 -5.84 8.68
CA PRO A 214 0.17 -5.41 8.20
C PRO A 214 0.06 -5.27 6.67
N GLY A 215 -0.98 -5.87 6.06
CA GLY A 215 -1.35 -5.55 4.69
C GLY A 215 -2.16 -6.63 3.96
N MET A 216 -3.26 -6.25 3.30
CA MET A 216 -4.02 -7.14 2.42
C MET A 216 -3.18 -7.51 1.19
N GLY A 217 -2.81 -8.78 1.07
CA GLY A 217 -2.16 -9.33 -0.13
C GLY A 217 -3.03 -10.41 -0.76
N LEU A 218 -3.07 -10.48 -2.08
CA LEU A 218 -3.63 -11.62 -2.79
C LEU A 218 -2.54 -12.68 -2.97
N ARG A 219 -2.82 -13.92 -2.56
CA ARG A 219 -1.92 -15.06 -2.78
C ARG A 219 -2.55 -16.03 -3.74
N GLU A 220 -1.81 -16.42 -4.76
CA GLU A 220 -2.18 -17.51 -5.65
C GLU A 220 -1.79 -18.87 -5.05
N ILE A 221 -2.73 -19.81 -5.12
CA ILE A 221 -2.64 -21.17 -4.61
C ILE A 221 -2.91 -22.12 -5.77
N ASP A 222 -1.99 -23.06 -5.98
CA ASP A 222 -2.17 -24.16 -6.92
C ASP A 222 -3.00 -25.27 -6.29
N LEU A 223 -4.23 -25.44 -6.76
CA LEU A 223 -5.13 -26.48 -6.27
C LEU A 223 -5.01 -27.78 -7.08
N LEU A 224 -4.35 -27.73 -8.24
CA LEU A 224 -4.35 -28.82 -9.22
C LEU A 224 -3.89 -30.16 -8.61
N PRO A 225 -2.83 -30.23 -7.77
CA PRO A 225 -2.37 -31.50 -7.19
C PRO A 225 -3.36 -32.18 -6.22
N TYR A 226 -4.38 -31.45 -5.76
CA TYR A 226 -5.25 -31.87 -4.64
C TYR A 226 -6.69 -32.18 -5.06
N LEU A 227 -7.03 -31.90 -6.31
CA LEU A 227 -8.36 -32.12 -6.88
C LEU A 227 -8.43 -33.44 -7.66
N ARG A 228 -9.65 -33.98 -7.80
CA ARG A 228 -9.95 -35.23 -8.52
C ARG A 228 -11.25 -35.12 -9.31
N PRO A 229 -11.48 -35.96 -10.35
CA PRO A 229 -12.71 -35.99 -11.15
C PRO A 229 -13.89 -36.60 -10.38
N ALA A 230 -14.26 -35.97 -9.26
CA ALA A 230 -15.29 -36.39 -8.35
C ALA A 230 -15.71 -35.20 -7.46
N ARG A 231 -16.41 -35.50 -6.38
CA ARG A 231 -16.73 -34.54 -5.33
C ARG A 231 -15.47 -34.19 -4.52
N ASN A 232 -15.19 -32.90 -4.42
CA ASN A 232 -14.09 -32.29 -3.68
C ASN A 232 -14.64 -31.31 -2.63
N LEU A 233 -13.90 -31.11 -1.55
CA LEU A 233 -14.18 -30.07 -0.56
C LEU A 233 -13.04 -29.05 -0.56
N LEU A 234 -13.38 -27.79 -0.79
CA LEU A 234 -12.54 -26.66 -0.42
C LEU A 234 -13.02 -26.14 0.93
N ALA A 235 -12.09 -25.96 1.85
CA ALA A 235 -12.34 -25.28 3.10
C ALA A 235 -11.26 -24.23 3.33
N VAL A 236 -11.70 -23.05 3.77
CA VAL A 236 -10.83 -21.92 4.07
C VAL A 236 -11.08 -21.53 5.51
N HIS A 237 -10.00 -21.35 6.24
CA HIS A 237 -9.97 -20.65 7.51
C HIS A 237 -9.16 -19.38 7.28
N GLU A 238 -9.72 -18.22 7.58
CA GLU A 238 -9.04 -16.93 7.39
C GLU A 238 -9.33 -16.06 8.60
N MET A 239 -8.34 -15.42 9.22
CA MET A 239 -8.61 -14.28 10.10
C MET A 239 -8.96 -13.09 9.22
N CYS A 240 -10.15 -12.52 9.32
CA CYS A 240 -10.58 -11.50 8.37
C CYS A 240 -10.74 -10.13 9.02
N LEU A 241 -10.22 -9.09 8.34
CA LEU A 241 -10.56 -7.69 8.59
C LEU A 241 -11.92 -7.41 7.94
N TYR A 242 -12.92 -6.96 8.70
CA TYR A 242 -14.27 -6.64 8.23
C TYR A 242 -15.20 -7.82 7.86
N GLY A 243 -14.77 -9.08 7.99
CA GLY A 243 -15.63 -10.27 7.83
C GLY A 243 -15.86 -10.73 6.37
N GLU A 244 -14.98 -10.34 5.45
CA GLU A 244 -15.05 -10.58 4.01
C GLU A 244 -14.06 -11.67 3.54
N LEU A 245 -14.55 -12.85 3.15
CA LEU A 245 -13.74 -13.82 2.42
C LEU A 245 -13.66 -13.41 0.94
N ASN A 246 -12.48 -13.02 0.46
CA ASN A 246 -12.25 -12.70 -0.96
C ASN A 246 -11.46 -13.82 -1.64
N VAL A 247 -12.19 -14.75 -2.25
CA VAL A 247 -11.64 -15.83 -3.07
C VAL A 247 -12.02 -15.57 -4.52
N THR A 248 -11.03 -15.63 -5.40
CA THR A 248 -11.19 -15.66 -6.86
C THR A 248 -10.45 -16.88 -7.43
N GLY A 249 -10.67 -17.22 -8.69
CA GLY A 249 -10.10 -18.41 -9.30
C GLY A 249 -11.12 -19.35 -9.91
N GLY A 250 -10.62 -20.50 -10.34
CA GLY A 250 -11.43 -21.49 -11.03
C GLY A 250 -10.68 -22.79 -11.30
N VAL A 251 -11.46 -23.83 -11.57
CA VAL A 251 -10.99 -25.15 -11.97
C VAL A 251 -11.42 -25.41 -13.41
N VAL A 252 -10.51 -25.88 -14.26
CA VAL A 252 -10.78 -26.32 -15.62
C VAL A 252 -10.55 -27.82 -15.69
N CYS A 253 -11.52 -28.56 -16.23
CA CYS A 253 -11.43 -30.01 -16.44
C CYS A 253 -11.02 -30.33 -17.89
N ALA A 254 -10.51 -31.54 -18.13
CA ALA A 254 -10.02 -32.02 -19.42
C ALA A 254 -11.10 -32.05 -20.52
N ASP A 255 -12.37 -32.13 -20.12
CA ASP A 255 -13.51 -32.02 -21.03
C ASP A 255 -13.88 -30.57 -21.38
N GLY A 256 -13.22 -29.59 -20.76
CA GLY A 256 -13.47 -28.16 -20.89
C GLY A 256 -14.34 -27.56 -19.78
N THR A 257 -14.86 -28.36 -18.84
CA THR A 257 -15.73 -27.81 -17.78
C THR A 257 -14.98 -26.79 -16.92
N TYR A 258 -15.53 -25.58 -16.77
CA TYR A 258 -15.03 -24.56 -15.85
C TYR A 258 -15.90 -24.46 -14.59
N VAL A 259 -15.26 -24.45 -13.43
CA VAL A 259 -15.90 -24.31 -12.13
C VAL A 259 -15.34 -23.06 -11.43
N PRO A 260 -16.08 -21.94 -11.38
CA PRO A 260 -15.62 -20.71 -10.74
C PRO A 260 -15.53 -20.86 -9.22
N LEU A 261 -14.50 -20.27 -8.61
CA LEU A 261 -14.30 -20.26 -7.16
C LEU A 261 -14.68 -18.92 -6.50
N HIS A 262 -15.07 -17.93 -7.30
CA HIS A 262 -15.42 -16.57 -6.88
C HIS A 262 -16.36 -16.51 -5.67
N SER A 263 -16.05 -15.63 -4.70
CA SER A 263 -16.85 -15.39 -3.49
C SER A 263 -17.52 -14.01 -3.43
N TRP A 264 -17.22 -13.08 -4.36
CA TRP A 264 -17.76 -11.71 -4.37
C TRP A 264 -18.68 -11.37 -5.55
N GLN A 265 -19.32 -10.20 -5.52
CA GLN A 265 -20.16 -9.66 -6.60
C GLN A 265 -19.63 -8.29 -7.09
N PRO A 266 -19.43 -8.08 -8.40
CA PRO A 266 -19.01 -6.77 -8.92
C PRO A 266 -20.07 -5.69 -8.67
N MET A 267 -19.64 -4.53 -8.16
CA MET A 267 -20.49 -3.38 -7.89
C MET A 267 -20.18 -2.26 -8.89
N THR A 268 -21.18 -1.50 -9.30
CA THR A 268 -21.05 -0.25 -10.07
C THR A 268 -21.58 0.91 -9.24
N GLN A 269 -20.89 2.04 -9.29
CA GLN A 269 -21.39 3.26 -8.69
C GLN A 269 -22.46 3.88 -9.60
N VAL A 270 -23.69 3.95 -9.09
CA VAL A 270 -24.83 4.59 -9.76
C VAL A 270 -25.31 5.71 -8.85
N GLU A 271 -25.19 6.95 -9.30
CA GLU A 271 -25.67 8.14 -8.57
C GLU A 271 -25.05 8.26 -7.16
N GLY A 272 -23.75 7.96 -7.03
CA GLY A 272 -23.04 8.03 -5.76
C GLY A 272 -23.28 6.86 -4.81
N ALA A 273 -24.14 5.90 -5.17
CA ALA A 273 -24.38 4.67 -4.41
C ALA A 273 -23.80 3.46 -5.14
N TRP A 274 -23.11 2.59 -4.39
CA TRP A 274 -22.67 1.30 -4.91
C TRP A 274 -23.88 0.38 -5.07
N LYS A 275 -24.18 -0.02 -6.31
CA LYS A 275 -25.22 -0.99 -6.66
C LYS A 275 -24.56 -2.20 -7.31
N PRO A 276 -25.09 -3.43 -7.14
CA PRO A 276 -24.61 -4.58 -7.90
C PRO A 276 -24.66 -4.28 -9.40
N ASN A 277 -23.61 -4.59 -10.14
CA ASN A 277 -23.56 -4.30 -11.58
C ASN A 277 -24.58 -5.20 -12.32
N PRO A 278 -25.68 -4.64 -12.85
CA PRO A 278 -26.74 -5.44 -13.47
C PRO A 278 -26.35 -6.01 -14.84
N GLN A 279 -25.23 -5.54 -15.43
CA GLN A 279 -24.71 -6.04 -16.72
C GLN A 279 -23.81 -7.28 -16.55
N VAL A 280 -23.33 -7.55 -15.33
CA VAL A 280 -22.54 -8.75 -15.01
C VAL A 280 -23.43 -9.72 -14.24
N GLN A 281 -24.41 -10.32 -14.94
CA GLN A 281 -25.27 -11.35 -14.33
C GLN A 281 -24.50 -12.68 -14.15
N HIS A 282 -24.13 -12.93 -12.89
CA HIS A 282 -24.25 -14.18 -12.12
C HIS A 282 -23.77 -15.56 -12.65
N PHE A 283 -23.00 -15.66 -13.74
CA PHE A 283 -22.39 -16.97 -14.08
C PHE A 283 -21.30 -17.43 -13.08
N SER A 284 -20.79 -16.55 -12.21
CA SER A 284 -19.73 -16.86 -11.24
C SER A 284 -20.22 -17.50 -9.92
N GLN A 285 -21.51 -17.38 -9.57
CA GLN A 285 -22.07 -17.87 -8.29
C GLN A 285 -22.96 -19.11 -8.43
N GLU A 286 -23.54 -19.34 -9.62
CA GLU A 286 -24.42 -20.47 -9.89
C GLU A 286 -23.77 -21.44 -10.88
N SER A 287 -22.76 -22.18 -10.42
CA SER A 287 -22.23 -23.30 -11.18
C SER A 287 -23.01 -24.57 -10.81
N PRO A 288 -23.50 -25.38 -11.78
CA PRO A 288 -24.09 -26.69 -11.48
C PRO A 288 -23.08 -27.65 -10.85
N TYR A 289 -21.78 -27.32 -10.93
CA TYR A 289 -20.67 -28.09 -10.37
C TYR A 289 -20.17 -27.52 -9.03
N ALA A 290 -20.67 -26.36 -8.57
CA ALA A 290 -20.24 -25.76 -7.31
C ALA A 290 -21.31 -24.84 -6.70
N PRO A 291 -22.04 -25.29 -5.66
CA PRO A 291 -22.96 -24.41 -4.92
C PRO A 291 -22.23 -23.22 -4.28
N PRO A 292 -22.96 -22.17 -3.82
CA PRO A 292 -22.36 -21.01 -3.16
C PRO A 292 -21.50 -21.38 -1.94
N TRP A 293 -20.57 -20.50 -1.59
CA TRP A 293 -19.78 -20.61 -0.37
C TRP A 293 -20.69 -20.58 0.87
N LYS A 294 -20.46 -21.50 1.80
CA LYS A 294 -21.05 -21.48 3.15
C LYS A 294 -20.05 -20.90 4.13
N THR A 295 -20.48 -20.03 5.03
CA THR A 295 -19.62 -19.39 6.03
C THR A 295 -20.18 -19.40 7.44
N ALA A 296 -19.26 -19.39 8.40
CA ALA A 296 -19.56 -19.18 9.82
C ALA A 296 -18.47 -18.33 10.49
N HIS A 297 -18.92 -17.38 11.32
CA HIS A 297 -18.07 -16.60 12.23
C HIS A 297 -18.10 -17.31 13.59
N LEU A 298 -17.06 -18.10 13.88
CA LEU A 298 -17.04 -18.97 15.06
C LEU A 298 -15.68 -18.92 15.74
N THR A 299 -15.69 -18.89 17.08
CA THR A 299 -14.51 -19.23 17.89
C THR A 299 -14.40 -20.76 17.94
N PHE A 300 -13.72 -21.37 16.97
CA PHE A 300 -13.49 -22.82 16.97
C PHE A 300 -12.43 -23.20 18.01
N ARG A 301 -12.64 -24.32 18.69
CA ARG A 301 -11.56 -24.98 19.45
C ARG A 301 -10.65 -25.74 18.48
N PRO A 302 -9.36 -25.99 18.80
CA PRO A 302 -8.46 -26.76 17.96
C PRO A 302 -9.01 -28.16 17.56
N GLU A 303 -9.79 -28.78 18.44
CA GLU A 303 -10.48 -30.06 18.22
C GLU A 303 -11.63 -30.00 17.20
N ASP A 304 -12.28 -28.84 17.06
CA ASP A 304 -13.34 -28.62 16.07
C ASP A 304 -12.78 -28.30 14.67
N ARG A 305 -11.51 -27.87 14.60
CA ARG A 305 -10.80 -27.55 13.36
C ARG A 305 -10.72 -28.76 12.42
N GLN A 306 -10.35 -29.92 12.94
CA GLN A 306 -10.30 -31.16 12.13
C GLN A 306 -11.67 -31.65 11.67
N ARG A 307 -12.75 -31.30 12.38
CA ARG A 307 -14.10 -31.80 12.09
C ARG A 307 -14.74 -31.08 10.90
N PHE A 308 -14.56 -29.76 10.77
CA PHE A 308 -15.17 -29.01 9.65
C PHE A 308 -14.51 -29.29 8.29
N MET A 309 -13.27 -29.77 8.28
CA MET A 309 -12.55 -30.21 7.08
C MET A 309 -13.06 -31.54 6.51
N GLN A 310 -14.02 -32.20 7.16
CA GLN A 310 -14.58 -33.46 6.70
C GLN A 310 -15.74 -33.21 5.73
N LEU A 311 -15.76 -33.95 4.61
CA LEU A 311 -16.82 -33.85 3.60
C LEU A 311 -18.24 -34.06 4.18
N GLY A 312 -18.37 -34.87 5.23
CA GLY A 312 -19.63 -35.17 5.93
C GLY A 312 -19.98 -34.22 7.09
N TYR A 313 -19.24 -33.13 7.30
CA TYR A 313 -19.58 -32.14 8.34
C TYR A 313 -20.92 -31.45 8.03
N ASP A 314 -21.79 -31.39 9.04
CA ASP A 314 -23.10 -30.75 8.95
C ASP A 314 -22.98 -29.23 9.11
N ASP A 315 -23.19 -28.53 7.99
CA ASP A 315 -23.17 -27.08 7.86
C ASP A 315 -24.56 -26.54 7.47
N SER A 316 -25.64 -27.23 7.87
CA SER A 316 -27.02 -26.80 7.60
C SER A 316 -27.36 -25.44 8.18
N ASP A 317 -26.79 -25.14 9.35
CA ASP A 317 -27.07 -23.93 10.13
C ASP A 317 -26.10 -22.78 9.78
N TRP A 318 -25.20 -22.99 8.82
CA TRP A 318 -24.25 -21.98 8.35
C TRP A 318 -24.93 -21.01 7.38
N GLY A 319 -24.48 -19.76 7.39
CA GLY A 319 -24.93 -18.77 6.42
C GLY A 319 -24.40 -19.10 5.03
N THR A 320 -25.15 -18.70 4.00
CA THR A 320 -24.56 -18.54 2.66
C THR A 320 -23.83 -17.21 2.64
N LEU A 321 -22.65 -17.17 2.03
CA LEU A 321 -21.91 -15.92 1.86
C LEU A 321 -22.73 -14.98 0.96
N THR A 322 -23.44 -14.03 1.55
CA THR A 322 -24.01 -12.90 0.81
C THR A 322 -22.90 -11.93 0.47
N ALA A 323 -22.76 -11.58 -0.81
CA ALA A 323 -21.82 -10.56 -1.26
C ALA A 323 -22.13 -9.25 -0.51
N MET A 324 -21.26 -8.87 0.43
CA MET A 324 -21.37 -7.59 1.11
C MET A 324 -20.71 -6.51 0.26
N ALA A 325 -21.38 -5.35 0.19
CA ALA A 325 -20.87 -4.17 -0.47
C ALA A 325 -19.61 -3.69 0.27
N THR A 326 -18.44 -3.81 -0.35
CA THR A 326 -17.20 -3.28 0.21
C THR A 326 -17.29 -1.75 0.31
N SER A 327 -17.02 -1.20 1.49
CA SER A 327 -16.78 0.24 1.68
C SER A 327 -15.36 0.58 1.20
N GLY A 328 -15.14 0.62 -0.11
CA GLY A 328 -14.09 1.43 -0.75
C GLY A 328 -12.60 1.16 -0.44
N SER A 329 -12.21 0.06 0.22
CA SER A 329 -10.81 -0.15 0.65
C SER A 329 -10.12 -1.42 0.13
N ALA A 330 -10.77 -2.27 -0.66
CA ALA A 330 -10.09 -3.38 -1.35
C ALA A 330 -9.42 -2.88 -2.64
N VAL A 331 -8.26 -2.23 -2.50
CA VAL A 331 -7.49 -1.59 -3.59
C VAL A 331 -6.58 -2.58 -4.35
N VAL A 332 -6.86 -3.88 -4.30
CA VAL A 332 -6.06 -4.88 -5.02
C VAL A 332 -6.90 -5.47 -6.12
N ALA A 333 -6.64 -5.08 -7.38
CA ALA A 333 -7.23 -5.76 -8.53
C ALA A 333 -6.82 -7.24 -8.45
N THR A 334 -7.80 -8.12 -8.27
CA THR A 334 -7.54 -9.56 -8.34
C THR A 334 -7.15 -9.94 -9.75
N PRO A 335 -6.06 -10.70 -9.94
CA PRO A 335 -5.74 -11.29 -11.23
C PRO A 335 -6.95 -11.95 -11.87
N TYR A 336 -7.19 -11.61 -13.13
CA TYR A 336 -8.33 -12.06 -13.89
C TYR A 336 -8.36 -13.61 -13.97
N THR A 337 -9.46 -14.20 -13.50
CA THR A 337 -9.73 -15.64 -13.51
C THR A 337 -11.08 -15.89 -14.18
N GLY A 338 -11.12 -15.59 -15.48
CA GLY A 338 -12.23 -15.87 -16.38
C GLY A 338 -11.81 -16.75 -17.56
N LEU A 339 -12.70 -16.87 -18.53
CA LEU A 339 -12.60 -17.67 -19.74
C LEU A 339 -11.69 -17.05 -20.80
N LEU A 340 -11.30 -15.76 -20.70
CA LEU A 340 -10.49 -15.05 -21.70
C LEU A 340 -9.04 -14.77 -21.24
N TYR A 341 -8.10 -15.52 -21.77
CA TYR A 341 -6.67 -15.27 -21.55
C TYR A 341 -6.08 -14.44 -22.67
N VAL A 342 -5.27 -13.45 -22.31
CA VAL A 342 -4.45 -12.67 -23.24
C VAL A 342 -2.99 -12.97 -22.90
N GLU A 343 -2.25 -13.45 -23.89
CA GLU A 343 -0.84 -13.81 -23.80
C GLU A 343 -0.01 -12.89 -24.72
N LEU A 344 1.17 -12.52 -24.25
CA LEU A 344 2.09 -11.63 -24.96
C LEU A 344 3.14 -12.46 -25.71
N PRO A 345 3.10 -12.47 -27.06
CA PRO A 345 4.12 -13.17 -27.83
C PRO A 345 5.50 -12.51 -27.66
N PRO A 346 6.60 -13.24 -27.98
CA PRO A 346 7.95 -12.66 -28.00
C PRO A 346 8.04 -11.41 -28.90
N PRO A 347 8.91 -10.44 -28.55
CA PRO A 347 9.17 -9.28 -29.40
C PRO A 347 9.78 -9.69 -30.75
N GLU A 348 9.49 -8.94 -31.82
CA GLU A 348 10.08 -9.24 -33.15
C GLU A 348 11.60 -9.00 -33.16
N ARG A 349 12.09 -8.11 -32.29
CA ARG A 349 13.51 -7.86 -32.05
C ARG A 349 13.84 -8.10 -30.59
N SER A 350 14.53 -9.20 -30.29
CA SER A 350 15.17 -9.38 -29.00
C SER A 350 16.39 -8.46 -28.84
N PRO A 351 16.72 -8.04 -27.61
CA PRO A 351 18.04 -7.51 -27.28
C PRO A 351 19.13 -8.51 -27.69
N ALA A 352 20.35 -8.03 -27.92
CA ALA A 352 21.46 -8.82 -28.47
C ALA A 352 21.81 -10.12 -27.70
N ASN A 353 21.28 -10.31 -26.48
CA ASN A 353 21.60 -11.41 -25.58
C ASN A 353 20.40 -12.28 -25.14
N ALA A 354 19.19 -12.08 -25.68
CA ALA A 354 18.01 -12.90 -25.35
C ALA A 354 17.60 -13.81 -26.52
N PRO A 355 17.23 -15.08 -26.28
CA PRO A 355 16.64 -15.92 -27.32
C PRO A 355 15.32 -15.30 -27.80
N ASN A 356 15.08 -15.29 -29.11
CA ASN A 356 13.87 -14.72 -29.75
C ASN A 356 12.57 -15.51 -29.44
N THR A 357 12.59 -16.35 -28.40
CA THR A 357 11.52 -17.25 -27.99
C THR A 357 10.91 -16.88 -26.63
N THR A 358 11.50 -15.93 -25.89
CA THR A 358 10.99 -15.51 -24.58
C THR A 358 9.78 -14.59 -24.76
N PRO A 359 8.60 -14.91 -24.17
CA PRO A 359 7.44 -14.02 -24.19
C PRO A 359 7.77 -12.64 -23.62
N ARG A 360 7.15 -11.59 -24.16
CA ARG A 360 7.31 -10.23 -23.64
C ARG A 360 6.69 -10.14 -22.23
N ARG A 361 7.36 -9.48 -21.30
CA ARG A 361 6.85 -9.30 -19.92
C ARG A 361 5.71 -8.29 -19.84
N HIS A 362 5.85 -7.17 -20.55
CA HIS A 362 4.90 -6.04 -20.48
C HIS A 362 4.20 -5.85 -21.82
N PRO A 363 2.93 -5.41 -21.86
CA PRO A 363 2.18 -5.15 -23.08
C PRO A 363 2.63 -3.82 -23.73
N ILE A 364 3.94 -3.65 -23.93
CA ILE A 364 4.56 -2.44 -24.47
C ILE A 364 5.21 -2.80 -25.80
N PHE A 365 4.80 -2.15 -26.88
CA PHE A 365 5.27 -2.39 -28.24
C PHE A 365 6.00 -1.14 -28.76
N SER A 366 7.02 -1.33 -29.60
CA SER A 366 7.58 -0.22 -30.38
C SER A 366 6.61 0.16 -31.51
N GLU A 367 6.54 1.44 -31.90
CA GLU A 367 5.82 1.86 -33.12
C GLU A 367 6.32 1.16 -34.40
N ARG A 368 7.54 0.62 -34.34
CA ARG A 368 8.22 -0.05 -35.46
C ARG A 368 7.87 -1.52 -35.62
N GLU A 369 7.10 -2.08 -34.68
CA GLU A 369 6.67 -3.48 -34.71
C GLU A 369 5.13 -3.58 -34.66
N PRO A 370 4.55 -4.66 -35.18
CA PRO A 370 3.12 -4.90 -35.07
C PRO A 370 2.73 -5.23 -33.62
N VAL A 371 1.61 -4.67 -33.17
CA VAL A 371 0.98 -5.11 -31.92
C VAL A 371 0.36 -6.48 -32.16
N ARG A 372 0.79 -7.47 -31.40
CA ARG A 372 0.27 -8.84 -31.47
C ARG A 372 -0.10 -9.33 -30.07
N LEU A 373 -1.34 -9.79 -29.91
CA LEU A 373 -1.84 -10.41 -28.68
C LEU A 373 -2.43 -11.77 -29.04
N ALA A 374 -2.00 -12.81 -28.35
CA ALA A 374 -2.63 -14.13 -28.46
C ALA A 374 -3.79 -14.19 -27.46
N ILE A 375 -4.97 -14.61 -27.92
CA ILE A 375 -6.19 -14.66 -27.12
C ILE A 375 -6.64 -16.11 -27.07
N ARG A 376 -6.95 -16.60 -25.86
CA ARG A 376 -7.45 -17.96 -25.65
C ARG A 376 -8.74 -17.90 -24.87
N ALA A 377 -9.83 -18.36 -25.50
CA ALA A 377 -11.11 -18.60 -24.86
C ALA A 377 -11.20 -20.05 -24.38
N LEU A 378 -11.36 -20.27 -23.07
CA LEU A 378 -11.56 -21.62 -22.51
C LEU A 378 -12.93 -22.17 -22.89
N ARG A 379 -12.96 -23.29 -23.62
CA ARG A 379 -14.20 -23.98 -24.03
C ARG A 379 -14.88 -24.68 -22.86
N LEU A 380 -16.17 -24.42 -22.66
CA LEU A 380 -17.01 -25.05 -21.63
C LEU A 380 -17.64 -26.37 -22.11
N GLY A 381 -16.92 -27.49 -22.15
CA GLY A 381 -17.56 -28.79 -22.38
C GLY A 381 -18.23 -29.01 -23.76
N PRO A 382 -18.67 -30.24 -24.08
CA PRO A 382 -19.40 -30.54 -25.32
C PRO A 382 -20.87 -30.10 -25.30
N VAL A 383 -21.38 -29.60 -24.17
CA VAL A 383 -22.79 -29.24 -23.97
C VAL A 383 -23.06 -27.75 -24.21
N TRP A 384 -22.02 -26.91 -24.29
CA TRP A 384 -22.17 -25.46 -24.47
C TRP A 384 -22.12 -25.04 -25.95
N PRO A 385 -22.86 -23.98 -26.32
CA PRO A 385 -22.85 -23.43 -27.68
C PRO A 385 -21.46 -22.86 -28.06
N PRO A 386 -21.13 -22.77 -29.36
CA PRO A 386 -19.86 -22.18 -29.80
C PRO A 386 -19.80 -20.71 -29.40
N TYR A 387 -18.64 -20.28 -28.90
CA TYR A 387 -18.44 -18.88 -28.54
C TYR A 387 -18.28 -17.98 -29.76
N ARG A 388 -18.65 -16.73 -29.55
CA ARG A 388 -18.29 -15.60 -30.40
C ARG A 388 -17.43 -14.64 -29.59
N LEU A 389 -16.23 -14.33 -30.07
CA LEU A 389 -15.32 -13.38 -29.44
C LEU A 389 -15.42 -12.02 -30.14
N VAL A 390 -16.04 -11.05 -29.48
CA VAL A 390 -16.18 -9.67 -29.95
C VAL A 390 -15.05 -8.83 -29.36
N TYR A 391 -14.56 -7.84 -30.11
CA TYR A 391 -13.58 -6.89 -29.61
C TYR A 391 -13.92 -5.45 -29.99
N ARG A 392 -13.44 -4.52 -29.17
CA ARG A 392 -13.42 -3.07 -29.42
C ARG A 392 -12.05 -2.52 -29.06
N LEU A 393 -11.38 -1.87 -30.00
CA LEU A 393 -10.13 -1.15 -29.78
C LEU A 393 -10.43 0.34 -29.56
N GLN A 394 -9.89 0.89 -28.48
CA GLN A 394 -10.05 2.28 -28.10
C GLN A 394 -8.69 2.93 -27.86
N ASP A 395 -8.53 4.17 -28.34
CA ASP A 395 -7.44 5.07 -27.93
C ASP A 395 -7.80 5.69 -26.58
N GLN A 396 -6.98 5.43 -25.55
CA GLN A 396 -7.23 5.90 -24.19
C GLN A 396 -6.95 7.40 -24.00
N GLN A 397 -6.12 8.02 -24.84
CA GLN A 397 -5.87 9.46 -24.74
C GLN A 397 -7.06 10.28 -25.26
N THR A 398 -7.62 9.88 -26.40
CA THR A 398 -8.74 10.61 -27.03
C THR A 398 -10.09 10.10 -26.57
N GLY A 399 -10.19 8.83 -26.15
CA GLY A 399 -11.43 8.12 -25.90
C GLY A 399 -12.10 7.61 -27.18
N ALA A 400 -11.48 7.78 -28.34
CA ALA A 400 -12.06 7.38 -29.61
C ALA A 400 -12.03 5.85 -29.77
N VAL A 401 -13.16 5.28 -30.18
CA VAL A 401 -13.20 3.90 -30.66
C VAL A 401 -12.59 3.89 -32.06
N LEU A 402 -11.48 3.18 -32.20
CA LEU A 402 -10.76 3.07 -33.47
C LEU A 402 -11.32 1.96 -34.34
N GLU A 403 -11.75 0.87 -33.71
CA GLU A 403 -12.20 -0.33 -34.41
C GLU A 403 -13.05 -1.24 -33.52
N GLU A 404 -13.99 -1.96 -34.13
CA GLU A 404 -14.79 -3.01 -33.50
C GLU A 404 -14.94 -4.18 -34.47
N GLY A 405 -15.09 -5.39 -33.93
CA GLY A 405 -15.36 -6.55 -34.77
C GLY A 405 -15.43 -7.87 -34.02
N VAL A 406 -15.31 -8.97 -34.76
CA VAL A 406 -15.30 -10.33 -34.23
C VAL A 406 -13.96 -10.98 -34.55
N LEU A 407 -13.32 -11.56 -33.55
CA LEU A 407 -12.10 -12.35 -33.72
C LEU A 407 -12.48 -13.83 -33.93
N PRO A 408 -11.98 -14.48 -35.00
CA PRO A 408 -12.28 -15.89 -35.23
C PRO A 408 -11.60 -16.77 -34.17
N LEU A 409 -12.37 -17.63 -33.52
CA LEU A 409 -11.86 -18.65 -32.61
C LEU A 409 -11.67 -19.97 -33.37
N ASP A 410 -10.50 -20.59 -33.22
CA ASP A 410 -10.23 -21.90 -33.82
C ASP A 410 -10.87 -23.06 -33.04
N SER A 411 -10.61 -24.30 -33.49
CA SER A 411 -11.12 -25.52 -32.84
C SER A 411 -10.62 -25.70 -31.39
N SER A 412 -9.52 -25.06 -31.01
CA SER A 412 -8.95 -25.07 -29.66
C SER A 412 -9.38 -23.88 -28.80
N GLY A 413 -10.12 -22.92 -29.37
CA GLY A 413 -10.50 -21.67 -28.70
C GLY A 413 -9.41 -20.60 -28.73
N GLN A 414 -8.42 -20.71 -29.62
CA GLN A 414 -7.39 -19.69 -29.81
C GLN A 414 -7.80 -18.66 -30.87
N SER A 415 -7.32 -17.43 -30.70
CA SER A 415 -7.43 -16.33 -31.64
C SER A 415 -6.24 -15.39 -31.49
N HIS A 416 -6.12 -14.42 -32.41
CA HIS A 416 -5.08 -13.41 -32.37
C HIS A 416 -5.63 -12.03 -32.71
N PHE A 417 -5.24 -11.05 -31.92
CA PHE A 417 -5.38 -9.65 -32.26
C PHE A 417 -4.05 -9.16 -32.85
N THR A 418 -4.07 -8.54 -34.03
CA THR A 418 -2.86 -8.03 -34.68
C THR A 418 -3.14 -6.72 -35.38
N ARG A 419 -2.40 -5.66 -35.04
CA ARG A 419 -2.50 -4.36 -35.70
C ARG A 419 -1.13 -3.79 -36.01
N ASN A 420 -1.02 -3.20 -37.19
CA ASN A 420 0.18 -2.54 -37.67
C ASN A 420 -0.03 -1.02 -37.58
N GLN A 421 1.05 -0.25 -37.44
CA GLN A 421 1.03 1.21 -37.60
C GLN A 421 0.08 1.95 -36.64
N LEU A 422 -0.11 1.43 -35.43
CA LEU A 422 -0.72 2.22 -34.37
C LEU A 422 0.26 3.33 -33.98
N SER A 423 -0.24 4.56 -33.83
CA SER A 423 0.57 5.69 -33.37
C SER A 423 1.04 5.47 -31.93
N PRO A 424 2.15 6.09 -31.49
CA PRO A 424 2.55 6.05 -30.09
C PRO A 424 1.42 6.55 -29.17
N GLY A 425 1.07 5.74 -28.18
CA GLY A 425 -0.06 6.00 -27.29
C GLY A 425 -0.51 4.77 -26.49
N PRO A 426 -1.35 4.99 -25.47
CA PRO A 426 -2.03 3.93 -24.74
C PRO A 426 -3.35 3.53 -25.40
N TYR A 427 -3.62 2.22 -25.37
CA TYR A 427 -4.78 1.62 -26.00
C TYR A 427 -5.47 0.65 -25.07
N LEU A 428 -6.80 0.59 -25.17
CA LEU A 428 -7.65 -0.35 -24.46
C LEU A 428 -8.31 -1.30 -25.45
N LEU A 429 -8.04 -2.59 -25.30
CA LEU A 429 -8.74 -3.65 -26.01
C LEU A 429 -9.83 -4.23 -25.10
N HIS A 430 -11.09 -3.94 -25.42
CA HIS A 430 -12.23 -4.62 -24.81
C HIS A 430 -12.47 -5.90 -25.57
N LEU A 431 -12.53 -7.01 -24.84
CA LEU A 431 -12.85 -8.34 -25.34
C LEU A 431 -14.13 -8.81 -24.66
N GLU A 432 -15.07 -9.34 -25.42
CA GLU A 432 -16.30 -9.92 -24.92
C GLU A 432 -16.49 -11.31 -25.52
N LEU A 433 -16.67 -12.32 -24.67
CA LEU A 433 -17.01 -13.67 -25.07
C LEU A 433 -18.53 -13.82 -24.94
N GLU A 434 -19.18 -14.16 -26.04
CA GLU A 434 -20.61 -14.39 -26.11
C GLU A 434 -20.92 -15.88 -26.32
N ALA A 435 -21.93 -16.39 -25.63
CA ALA A 435 -22.54 -17.70 -25.84
C ALA A 435 -24.03 -17.50 -26.16
N ASP A 436 -24.51 -18.00 -27.31
CA ASP A 436 -25.89 -17.78 -27.79
C ASP A 436 -26.35 -16.31 -27.79
N GLY A 437 -25.43 -15.40 -28.13
CA GLY A 437 -25.70 -13.96 -28.17
C GLY A 437 -25.85 -13.30 -26.79
N ARG A 438 -25.42 -13.97 -25.72
CA ARG A 438 -25.35 -13.41 -24.36
C ARG A 438 -23.89 -13.32 -23.91
N PRO A 439 -23.46 -12.22 -23.28
CA PRO A 439 -22.12 -12.11 -22.71
C PRO A 439 -21.94 -13.18 -21.62
N CYS A 440 -20.88 -13.98 -21.73
CA CYS A 440 -20.47 -14.95 -20.69
C CYS A 440 -19.17 -14.54 -20.00
N ASP A 441 -18.33 -13.76 -20.66
CA ASP A 441 -17.13 -13.16 -20.07
C ASP A 441 -16.75 -11.87 -20.79
N ALA A 442 -16.07 -10.97 -20.11
CA ALA A 442 -15.49 -9.78 -20.71
C ALA A 442 -14.15 -9.44 -20.05
N ARG A 443 -13.20 -8.97 -20.86
CA ARG A 443 -11.89 -8.57 -20.42
C ARG A 443 -11.49 -7.24 -21.05
N GLN A 444 -11.08 -6.31 -20.22
CA GLN A 444 -10.38 -5.11 -20.65
C GLN A 444 -8.87 -5.37 -20.57
N TYR A 445 -8.15 -5.08 -21.65
CA TYR A 445 -6.72 -5.31 -21.73
C TYR A 445 -6.00 -4.07 -22.27
N GLU A 446 -5.15 -3.48 -21.45
CA GLU A 446 -4.35 -2.31 -21.81
C GLU A 446 -3.04 -2.71 -22.46
N PHE A 447 -2.61 -1.90 -23.43
CA PHE A 447 -1.28 -1.99 -24.00
C PHE A 447 -0.77 -0.62 -24.46
N LEU A 448 0.54 -0.49 -24.59
CA LEU A 448 1.22 0.72 -25.04
C LEU A 448 1.88 0.50 -26.39
N VAL A 449 1.84 1.53 -27.22
CA VAL A 449 2.76 1.70 -28.34
C VAL A 449 3.67 2.88 -28.03
N VAL A 450 4.98 2.67 -28.10
CA VAL A 450 6.01 3.64 -27.73
C VAL A 450 6.86 4.00 -28.95
N GLY A 451 7.16 5.28 -29.11
CA GLY A 451 7.98 5.80 -30.19
C GLY A 451 8.68 7.11 -29.81
N PRO A 452 9.42 7.71 -30.73
CA PRO A 452 10.06 9.00 -30.55
C PRO A 452 9.03 10.09 -30.21
N LEU A 453 9.36 10.93 -29.25
CA LEU A 453 8.56 12.09 -28.86
C LEU A 453 8.90 13.28 -29.75
N GLU A 454 7.86 13.85 -30.35
CA GLU A 454 7.95 15.10 -31.11
C GLU A 454 8.29 16.26 -30.17
N GLN A 455 9.48 16.85 -30.35
CA GLN A 455 9.90 18.09 -29.68
C GLN A 455 10.76 18.91 -30.65
N PRO A 456 10.39 20.18 -30.92
CA PRO A 456 11.22 21.05 -31.76
C PRO A 456 12.57 21.29 -31.09
N ALA A 457 13.66 21.21 -31.86
CA ALA A 457 15.00 21.49 -31.34
C ALA A 457 15.22 23.00 -31.25
N VAL A 458 15.85 23.45 -30.17
CA VAL A 458 16.21 24.85 -29.94
C VAL A 458 17.69 24.93 -29.60
N GLU A 459 18.39 25.88 -30.22
CA GLU A 459 19.78 26.26 -29.94
C GLU A 459 19.77 27.64 -29.25
N SER A 460 19.59 27.67 -27.93
CA SER A 460 19.55 28.91 -27.16
C SER A 460 19.84 28.68 -25.68
N ASP A 461 20.47 29.66 -25.05
CA ASP A 461 20.64 29.73 -23.59
C ASP A 461 19.44 30.37 -22.89
N ASP A 462 18.47 30.91 -23.64
CA ASP A 462 17.22 31.40 -23.07
C ASP A 462 16.30 30.21 -22.76
N PRO A 463 15.94 29.95 -21.48
CA PRO A 463 15.08 28.84 -21.11
C PRO A 463 13.68 28.92 -21.76
N LEU A 464 13.23 30.09 -22.19
CA LEU A 464 11.91 30.25 -22.82
C LEU A 464 11.97 30.21 -24.35
N ALA A 465 13.15 29.99 -24.94
CA ALA A 465 13.32 29.98 -26.39
C ALA A 465 12.49 28.87 -27.06
N GLY A 466 11.85 29.21 -28.18
CA GLY A 466 11.00 28.29 -28.93
C GLY A 466 9.65 28.00 -28.29
N MET A 467 9.30 28.67 -27.19
CA MET A 467 8.00 28.54 -26.52
C MET A 467 7.07 29.70 -26.86
N GLU A 468 5.82 29.39 -27.20
CA GLU A 468 4.74 30.37 -27.21
C GLU A 468 4.01 30.32 -25.88
N LEU A 469 4.09 31.40 -25.10
CA LEU A 469 3.55 31.46 -23.74
C LEU A 469 2.34 32.38 -23.66
N ARG A 470 1.28 31.90 -23.01
CA ARG A 470 0.11 32.70 -22.64
C ARG A 470 0.04 32.86 -21.14
N LEU A 471 0.13 34.10 -20.67
CA LEU A 471 -0.06 34.44 -19.26
C LEU A 471 -1.50 34.09 -18.84
N VAL A 472 -1.64 33.26 -17.80
CA VAL A 472 -2.95 32.83 -17.26
C VAL A 472 -3.14 33.25 -15.81
N VAL A 473 -2.08 33.47 -15.05
CA VAL A 473 -2.11 34.00 -13.68
C VAL A 473 -1.03 35.06 -13.53
N ASP A 474 -1.37 36.17 -12.89
CA ASP A 474 -0.43 37.25 -12.55
C ASP A 474 -0.82 37.86 -11.20
N ILE A 475 0.01 37.64 -10.19
CA ILE A 475 -0.21 38.05 -8.80
C ILE A 475 0.94 38.95 -8.39
N ASP A 476 0.61 40.18 -8.02
CA ASP A 476 1.51 41.08 -7.29
C ASP A 476 1.44 40.74 -5.80
N CYS A 477 2.49 40.11 -5.27
CA CYS A 477 2.52 39.70 -3.87
C CYS A 477 2.57 40.91 -2.91
N THR A 478 2.87 42.11 -3.41
CA THR A 478 2.98 43.34 -2.60
C THR A 478 1.67 44.13 -2.50
N ALA A 479 0.67 43.74 -3.29
CA ALA A 479 -0.68 44.28 -3.20
C ALA A 479 -1.48 43.60 -2.08
N ASP A 480 -2.56 44.25 -1.66
CA ASP A 480 -3.54 43.63 -0.77
C ASP A 480 -4.28 42.53 -1.55
N PRO A 481 -4.33 41.29 -1.03
CA PRO A 481 -4.97 40.19 -1.73
C PRO A 481 -6.49 40.29 -1.66
N ASP A 482 -7.17 39.77 -2.69
CA ASP A 482 -8.62 39.62 -2.68
C ASP A 482 -9.11 38.72 -1.52
N GLU A 483 -10.31 39.01 -1.02
CA GLU A 483 -10.92 38.22 0.06
C GLU A 483 -11.05 36.74 -0.33
N GLY A 484 -10.52 35.85 0.50
CA GLY A 484 -10.56 34.40 0.27
C GLY A 484 -9.58 33.87 -0.80
N ALA A 485 -8.75 34.72 -1.41
CA ALA A 485 -7.74 34.32 -2.39
C ALA A 485 -6.36 34.04 -1.76
N PHE A 486 -6.16 34.40 -0.50
CA PHE A 486 -4.87 34.37 0.17
C PHE A 486 -4.98 33.86 1.61
N VAL A 487 -3.93 33.15 2.06
CA VAL A 487 -3.76 32.80 3.47
C VAL A 487 -2.29 32.85 3.85
N ALA A 488 -2.00 33.23 5.10
CA ALA A 488 -0.70 33.06 5.73
C ALA A 488 -0.84 32.08 6.89
N LEU A 489 0.09 31.13 7.00
CA LEU A 489 0.04 30.04 7.96
C LEU A 489 1.39 29.91 8.66
N GLN A 490 1.33 29.62 9.95
CA GLN A 490 2.48 29.16 10.72
C GLN A 490 2.79 27.70 10.35
N GLY A 491 4.08 27.39 10.30
CA GLY A 491 4.62 26.10 9.89
C GLY A 491 4.38 24.98 10.90
N TRP A 492 5.27 24.00 10.91
CA TRP A 492 5.07 22.76 11.67
C TRP A 492 4.87 23.00 13.18
N GLN A 493 5.58 23.98 13.75
CA GLN A 493 5.44 24.32 15.17
C GLN A 493 4.09 24.98 15.48
N GLY A 494 3.60 25.83 14.58
CA GLY A 494 2.29 26.48 14.69
C GLY A 494 1.12 25.60 14.22
N LYS A 495 1.40 24.39 13.71
CA LYS A 495 0.41 23.42 13.24
C LYS A 495 -0.61 23.99 12.25
N GLY A 496 -0.16 24.91 11.37
CA GLY A 496 -1.05 25.56 10.40
C GLY A 496 -1.99 26.61 10.98
N ALA A 497 -1.71 27.13 12.19
CA ALA A 497 -2.45 28.28 12.73
C ALA A 497 -2.27 29.52 11.82
N PRO A 498 -3.20 30.50 11.86
CA PRO A 498 -3.05 31.75 11.14
C PRO A 498 -1.69 32.42 11.41
N GLY A 499 -0.96 32.74 10.34
CA GLY A 499 0.35 33.37 10.37
C GLY A 499 0.30 34.85 9.95
N SER A 500 1.47 35.48 9.92
CA SER A 500 1.68 36.81 9.37
C SER A 500 2.56 36.73 8.12
N ALA A 501 2.22 37.53 7.10
CA ALA A 501 3.00 37.62 5.88
C ALA A 501 3.14 39.09 5.44
N PRO A 502 4.02 39.87 6.10
CA PRO A 502 4.13 41.30 5.88
C PRO A 502 4.77 41.62 4.53
N VAL A 503 4.40 42.78 3.97
CA VAL A 503 5.11 43.37 2.84
C VAL A 503 6.24 44.24 3.36
N VAL A 504 7.45 44.00 2.90
CA VAL A 504 8.66 44.73 3.26
C VAL A 504 9.29 45.36 2.03
N GLU A 505 10.13 46.37 2.24
CA GLU A 505 10.85 47.06 1.17
C GLU A 505 12.30 47.29 1.60
N ASN A 506 13.23 46.98 0.70
CA ASN A 506 14.65 47.24 0.88
C ASN A 506 15.34 47.54 -0.47
N ALA A 507 16.67 47.58 -0.49
CA ALA A 507 17.44 47.89 -1.70
C ALA A 507 17.19 46.93 -2.88
N SER A 508 16.72 45.71 -2.64
CA SER A 508 16.38 44.74 -3.69
C SER A 508 14.97 44.94 -4.25
N GLY A 509 14.12 45.72 -3.57
CA GLY A 509 12.75 46.04 -3.97
C GLY A 509 11.71 45.77 -2.88
N ARG A 510 10.44 45.77 -3.27
CA ARG A 510 9.27 45.51 -2.41
C ARG A 510 8.77 44.07 -2.61
N PHE A 511 8.51 43.34 -1.52
CA PHE A 511 8.12 41.93 -1.55
C PHE A 511 7.38 41.50 -0.28
N ARG A 512 6.66 40.37 -0.33
CA ARG A 512 6.00 39.77 0.83
C ARG A 512 6.88 38.70 1.45
N GLU A 513 7.09 38.76 2.76
CA GLU A 513 7.81 37.74 3.53
C GLU A 513 6.83 36.76 4.18
N THR A 514 7.24 35.51 4.34
CA THR A 514 6.61 34.54 5.25
C THR A 514 7.04 34.82 6.70
N GLY A 515 6.64 33.96 7.63
CA GLY A 515 7.25 33.91 8.95
C GLY A 515 8.64 33.24 8.93
N PRO A 516 9.43 33.42 10.01
CA PRO A 516 10.82 32.97 10.08
C PRO A 516 10.96 31.46 10.30
N ASP A 517 9.94 30.74 10.75
CA ASP A 517 10.05 29.36 11.20
C ASP A 517 9.94 28.34 10.06
N HIS A 518 10.43 27.12 10.29
CA HIS A 518 10.35 26.06 9.28
C HIS A 518 8.89 25.74 8.96
N GLY A 519 8.55 25.80 7.66
CA GLY A 519 7.21 25.52 7.15
C GLY A 519 6.26 26.72 7.22
N ASP A 520 6.69 27.87 7.76
CA ASP A 520 5.90 29.10 7.66
C ASP A 520 5.68 29.43 6.20
N CYS A 521 4.44 29.75 5.85
CA CYS A 521 4.07 29.97 4.46
C CYS A 521 3.02 31.05 4.28
N PHE A 522 2.95 31.55 3.05
CA PHE A 522 1.75 32.15 2.52
C PHE A 522 1.38 31.49 1.20
N SER A 523 0.10 31.46 0.89
CA SER A 523 -0.45 30.74 -0.24
C SER A 523 -1.50 31.59 -0.96
N TYR A 524 -1.47 31.54 -2.29
CA TYR A 524 -2.46 32.17 -3.16
C TYR A 524 -3.26 31.11 -3.90
N ARG A 525 -4.58 31.24 -3.90
CA ARG A 525 -5.47 30.43 -4.75
C ARG A 525 -5.31 30.86 -6.20
N VAL A 526 -5.22 29.89 -7.10
CA VAL A 526 -5.13 30.10 -8.55
C VAL A 526 -6.16 29.26 -9.29
N ARG A 527 -6.57 29.75 -10.47
CA ARG A 527 -7.49 29.05 -11.37
C ARG A 527 -6.91 29.00 -12.78
N LEU A 528 -6.79 27.80 -13.33
CA LEU A 528 -6.23 27.50 -14.64
C LEU A 528 -7.33 27.07 -15.60
N GLN A 529 -7.19 27.37 -16.90
CA GLN A 529 -8.27 27.13 -17.86
C GLN A 529 -8.18 25.77 -18.58
N ARG A 530 -6.97 25.24 -18.77
CA ARG A 530 -6.72 24.02 -19.55
C ARG A 530 -5.72 23.08 -18.88
N PRO A 531 -6.19 22.30 -17.89
CA PRO A 531 -5.40 21.19 -17.36
C PRO A 531 -5.03 20.17 -18.46
N GLY A 532 -4.01 19.37 -18.20
CA GLY A 532 -3.42 18.38 -19.11
C GLY A 532 -2.29 18.93 -19.98
N ARG A 533 -2.05 20.25 -19.97
CA ARG A 533 -1.01 20.91 -20.79
C ARG A 533 0.15 21.42 -19.93
N PRO A 534 1.38 21.49 -20.47
CA PRO A 534 2.51 22.07 -19.74
C PRO A 534 2.25 23.54 -19.39
N HIS A 535 2.56 23.90 -18.13
CA HIS A 535 2.54 25.26 -17.61
C HIS A 535 3.90 25.62 -17.03
N ILE A 536 4.20 26.92 -16.99
CA ILE A 536 5.41 27.48 -16.39
C ILE A 536 4.99 28.34 -15.21
N LEU A 537 5.47 27.99 -14.02
CA LEU A 537 5.41 28.82 -12.81
C LEU A 537 6.65 29.70 -12.77
N GLU A 538 6.48 31.02 -12.78
CA GLU A 538 7.53 32.00 -12.48
C GLU A 538 7.27 32.64 -11.10
N VAL A 539 8.28 32.61 -10.24
CA VAL A 539 8.27 33.34 -8.97
C VAL A 539 9.43 34.32 -8.94
N THR A 540 9.11 35.60 -8.80
CA THR A 540 10.10 36.66 -8.60
C THR A 540 10.36 36.84 -7.11
N TYR A 541 11.60 36.71 -6.67
CA TYR A 541 12.01 36.72 -5.27
C TYR A 541 13.24 37.63 -5.04
N PRO A 542 13.44 38.18 -3.83
CA PRO A 542 14.60 39.00 -3.52
C PRO A 542 15.86 38.15 -3.28
N ASP A 543 16.97 38.53 -3.88
CA ASP A 543 18.31 38.02 -3.55
C ASP A 543 19.10 39.06 -2.75
N ASP A 544 18.61 39.31 -1.53
CA ASP A 544 19.08 40.36 -0.61
C ASP A 544 19.87 39.81 0.58
N ARG A 545 19.45 38.64 1.09
CA ARG A 545 19.98 37.97 2.29
C ARG A 545 19.95 36.46 2.12
N HIS A 546 20.62 35.76 3.04
CA HIS A 546 20.56 34.31 3.09
C HIS A 546 19.12 33.82 3.31
N ARG A 547 18.49 33.28 2.27
CA ARG A 547 17.15 32.68 2.32
C ARG A 547 17.19 31.30 1.67
N ILE A 548 16.36 30.41 2.19
CA ILE A 548 16.06 29.12 1.58
C ILE A 548 14.55 29.11 1.38
N SER A 549 14.14 29.45 0.16
CA SER A 549 12.73 29.58 -0.21
C SER A 549 12.32 28.38 -1.03
N SER A 550 11.21 27.74 -0.67
CA SER A 550 10.56 26.74 -1.51
C SER A 550 9.26 27.29 -2.07
N PHE A 551 8.99 27.01 -3.35
CA PHE A 551 7.77 27.40 -4.03
C PHE A 551 7.09 26.16 -4.58
N TYR A 552 5.79 26.03 -4.32
CA TYR A 552 5.01 24.88 -4.79
C TYR A 552 3.79 25.32 -5.58
N TYR A 553 3.42 24.53 -6.59
CA TYR A 553 2.05 24.51 -7.10
C TYR A 553 1.37 23.25 -6.59
N THR A 554 0.23 23.43 -5.92
CA THR A 554 -0.48 22.36 -5.22
C THR A 554 -1.93 22.28 -5.67
N GLU A 555 -2.42 21.09 -5.98
CA GLU A 555 -3.82 20.84 -6.33
C GLU A 555 -4.59 20.23 -5.15
N PRO A 556 -5.86 20.59 -4.94
CA PRO A 556 -6.66 19.99 -3.89
C PRO A 556 -7.03 18.54 -4.23
N ARG A 557 -7.06 17.70 -3.20
CA ARG A 557 -7.53 16.32 -3.23
C ARG A 557 -8.46 16.09 -2.06
N LEU A 558 -9.56 15.38 -2.30
CA LEU A 558 -10.45 14.92 -1.24
C LEU A 558 -10.12 13.45 -0.93
N LEU A 559 -9.91 13.14 0.35
CA LEU A 559 -9.79 11.79 0.86
C LEU A 559 -11.19 11.18 1.09
N PRO A 560 -11.33 9.84 1.19
CA PRO A 560 -12.64 9.19 1.36
C PRO A 560 -13.41 9.62 2.62
N ASP A 561 -12.69 10.06 3.67
CA ASP A 561 -13.26 10.59 4.91
C ASP A 561 -13.75 12.05 4.80
N GLY A 562 -13.64 12.66 3.62
CA GLY A 562 -13.97 14.05 3.35
C GLY A 562 -12.85 15.04 3.70
N THR A 563 -11.69 14.58 4.16
CA THR A 563 -10.53 15.44 4.44
C THR A 563 -9.94 15.97 3.14
N ARG A 564 -9.62 17.27 3.08
CA ARG A 564 -8.91 17.86 1.94
C ARG A 564 -7.41 17.87 2.18
N VAL A 565 -6.64 17.37 1.23
CA VAL A 565 -5.17 17.38 1.22
C VAL A 565 -4.64 18.00 -0.07
N GLY A 566 -3.38 18.41 -0.09
CA GLY A 566 -2.71 18.96 -1.27
C GLY A 566 -1.89 17.90 -2.02
N VAL A 567 -1.91 17.94 -3.35
CA VAL A 567 -1.02 17.18 -4.23
C VAL A 567 -0.08 18.14 -4.94
N ASN A 568 1.20 18.05 -4.63
CA ASN A 568 2.24 18.88 -5.22
C ASN A 568 2.50 18.46 -6.69
N ARG A 569 2.45 19.43 -7.62
CA ARG A 569 2.74 19.22 -9.05
C ARG A 569 4.00 19.92 -9.53
N CYS A 570 4.42 20.95 -8.82
CA CYS A 570 5.60 21.74 -9.16
C CYS A 570 6.34 22.06 -7.87
N SER A 571 7.63 21.74 -7.82
CA SER A 571 8.49 22.09 -6.69
C SER A 571 9.67 22.91 -7.19
N LEU A 572 9.90 24.05 -6.57
CA LEU A 572 11.04 24.92 -6.82
C LEU A 572 11.69 25.25 -5.49
N ALA A 573 13.02 25.38 -5.50
CA ALA A 573 13.75 25.91 -4.37
C ALA A 573 14.76 26.94 -4.86
N ALA A 574 14.90 28.02 -4.09
CA ALA A 574 15.91 29.05 -4.31
C ALA A 574 16.73 29.23 -3.03
N LEU A 575 18.05 29.07 -3.18
CA LEU A 575 19.04 29.48 -2.19
C LEU A 575 19.56 30.87 -2.60
N SER A 576 19.14 31.91 -1.90
CA SER A 576 19.58 33.29 -2.13
C SER A 576 20.55 33.75 -1.05
N GLY A 577 21.38 34.74 -1.35
CA GLY A 577 22.26 35.45 -0.43
C GLY A 577 23.20 34.57 0.42
N TRP A 578 23.62 33.42 -0.10
CA TRP A 578 24.54 32.48 0.57
C TRP A 578 25.97 33.05 0.70
N ARG A 579 26.76 33.02 -0.39
CA ARG A 579 28.13 33.60 -0.41
C ARG A 579 28.15 35.06 -0.85
N HIS A 580 27.31 35.42 -1.81
CA HIS A 580 27.15 36.78 -2.31
C HIS A 580 25.68 37.00 -2.68
N ALA A 581 25.09 38.10 -2.21
CA ALA A 581 23.74 38.52 -2.59
C ALA A 581 23.83 39.55 -3.71
N THR A 582 23.08 39.37 -4.80
CA THR A 582 23.07 40.30 -5.94
C THR A 582 22.39 41.64 -5.63
N GLN A 583 21.66 41.73 -4.52
CA GLN A 583 20.86 42.90 -4.12
C GLN A 583 19.81 43.27 -5.19
N ARG A 584 19.27 42.27 -5.90
CA ARG A 584 18.31 42.43 -6.98
C ARG A 584 17.23 41.35 -6.89
N MET A 585 16.09 41.63 -7.52
CA MET A 585 15.08 40.59 -7.76
C MET A 585 15.61 39.54 -8.74
N GLN A 586 15.38 38.27 -8.42
CA GLN A 586 15.69 37.11 -9.24
C GLN A 586 14.38 36.37 -9.58
N THR A 587 14.43 35.45 -10.55
CA THR A 587 13.24 34.67 -10.97
C THR A 587 13.55 33.18 -10.95
N ALA A 588 12.76 32.42 -10.21
CA ALA A 588 12.73 30.96 -10.25
C ALA A 588 11.64 30.49 -11.23
N ARG A 589 11.91 29.40 -11.95
CA ARG A 589 10.98 28.84 -12.95
C ARG A 589 10.81 27.34 -12.76
N GLY A 590 9.56 26.88 -12.84
CA GLY A 590 9.21 25.46 -12.78
C GLY A 590 8.20 25.08 -13.84
N ILE A 591 8.31 23.85 -14.34
CA ILE A 591 7.39 23.29 -15.32
C ILE A 591 6.52 22.25 -14.62
N PHE A 592 5.22 22.26 -14.92
CA PHE A 592 4.28 21.29 -14.39
C PHE A 592 3.12 21.04 -15.34
N TRP A 593 2.41 19.93 -15.13
CA TRP A 593 1.20 19.58 -15.86
C TRP A 593 0.02 19.55 -14.87
N PRO A 594 -0.75 20.65 -14.75
CA PRO A 594 -1.93 20.66 -13.90
C PRO A 594 -2.95 19.65 -14.42
N THR A 595 -3.57 18.93 -13.51
CA THR A 595 -4.69 18.02 -13.79
C THR A 595 -6.03 18.63 -13.42
N GLN A 596 -6.02 19.74 -12.68
CA GLN A 596 -7.22 20.43 -12.21
C GLN A 596 -7.23 21.90 -12.62
N VAL A 597 -8.43 22.47 -12.62
CA VAL A 597 -8.65 23.91 -12.81
C VAL A 597 -8.27 24.69 -11.55
N GLU A 598 -8.45 24.13 -10.36
CA GLU A 598 -8.15 24.82 -9.09
C GLU A 598 -6.83 24.34 -8.50
N GLY A 599 -6.06 25.28 -7.96
CA GLY A 599 -4.83 24.99 -7.22
C GLY A 599 -4.39 26.16 -6.35
N THR A 600 -3.22 26.04 -5.74
CA THR A 600 -2.55 27.09 -4.99
C THR A 600 -1.10 27.24 -5.42
N VAL A 601 -0.55 28.45 -5.27
CA VAL A 601 0.89 28.68 -5.29
C VAL A 601 1.33 29.07 -3.89
N ASP A 602 2.24 28.27 -3.34
CA ASP A 602 2.64 28.34 -1.95
C ASP A 602 4.11 28.77 -1.85
N VAL A 603 4.40 29.69 -0.94
CA VAL A 603 5.77 30.17 -0.65
C VAL A 603 6.12 29.77 0.78
N PHE A 604 7.18 28.96 0.93
CA PHE A 604 7.56 28.35 2.21
C PHE A 604 8.98 28.71 2.65
N THR A 605 9.12 29.02 3.94
CA THR A 605 10.42 29.03 4.61
C THR A 605 10.90 27.60 4.83
N THR A 606 12.05 27.24 4.27
CA THR A 606 12.68 25.93 4.48
C THR A 606 13.93 26.09 5.35
N ARG A 607 13.96 25.46 6.52
CA ARG A 607 15.15 25.41 7.39
C ARG A 607 15.62 23.98 7.63
N TYR A 608 16.85 23.67 7.28
CA TYR A 608 17.39 22.32 7.46
C TYR A 608 18.03 22.08 8.84
N SER A 609 18.57 23.12 9.48
CA SER A 609 19.19 23.01 10.80
C SER A 609 19.00 24.29 11.64
N PRO A 610 18.86 24.19 12.97
CA PRO A 610 18.94 25.33 13.89
C PRO A 610 20.24 26.14 13.75
N ASP A 611 21.32 25.49 13.30
CA ASP A 611 22.67 26.07 13.22
C ASP A 611 22.86 27.01 12.03
N TYR A 612 21.93 27.00 11.06
CA TYR A 612 21.97 27.85 9.87
C TYR A 612 20.68 28.70 9.78
N PRO A 613 20.61 29.84 10.51
CA PRO A 613 19.45 30.70 10.45
C PRO A 613 19.32 31.35 9.07
N ALA A 614 18.22 31.08 8.38
CA ALA A 614 17.83 31.75 7.13
C ALA A 614 16.81 32.87 7.42
N ALA A 615 16.84 33.93 6.64
CA ALA A 615 15.75 34.91 6.61
C ALA A 615 14.46 34.25 6.03
N PRO A 616 13.26 34.80 6.32
CA PRO A 616 12.01 34.25 5.81
C PRO A 616 12.02 34.05 4.30
N ALA A 617 11.24 33.11 3.78
CA ALA A 617 11.00 33.05 2.34
C ALA A 617 10.23 34.29 1.87
N ALA A 618 10.39 34.65 0.59
CA ALA A 618 9.78 35.85 0.06
C ALA A 618 9.44 35.73 -1.43
N ALA A 619 8.37 36.42 -1.82
CA ALA A 619 8.03 36.61 -3.23
C ALA A 619 7.49 38.04 -3.47
N ALA A 620 7.88 38.62 -4.60
CA ALA A 620 7.38 39.90 -5.09
C ALA A 620 6.25 39.72 -6.12
N ARG A 621 6.35 38.69 -6.97
CA ARG A 621 5.36 38.43 -8.03
C ARG A 621 5.31 36.94 -8.35
N ILE A 622 4.11 36.43 -8.64
CA ILE A 622 3.87 35.07 -9.11
C ILE A 622 3.17 35.16 -10.46
N ARG A 623 3.70 34.46 -11.47
CA ARG A 623 3.09 34.36 -12.79
C ARG A 623 2.98 32.91 -13.20
N ILE A 624 1.86 32.52 -13.82
CA ILE A 624 1.71 31.21 -14.45
C ILE A 624 1.43 31.44 -15.93
N TYR A 625 2.16 30.74 -16.78
CA TYR A 625 1.96 30.72 -18.21
C TYR A 625 1.50 29.34 -18.64
N GLU A 626 0.52 29.29 -19.52
CA GLU A 626 0.23 28.10 -20.30
C GLU A 626 1.15 28.08 -21.53
N LEU A 627 1.80 26.94 -21.78
CA LEU A 627 2.54 26.71 -23.01
C LEU A 627 1.57 26.35 -24.15
N VAL A 628 1.65 27.10 -25.25
CA VAL A 628 0.92 26.81 -26.49
C VAL A 628 1.75 25.84 -27.31
N GLY A 629 1.36 24.56 -27.29
CA GLY A 629 2.08 23.48 -27.95
C GLY A 629 2.83 22.59 -26.95
N GLU A 630 3.97 22.06 -27.38
CA GLU A 630 4.80 21.12 -26.63
C GLU A 630 6.13 21.75 -26.20
N LEU A 631 6.79 21.17 -25.19
CA LEU A 631 8.12 21.61 -24.75
C LEU A 631 9.15 21.41 -25.87
N PRO A 632 9.98 22.41 -26.20
CA PRO A 632 11.14 22.20 -27.07
C PRO A 632 12.16 21.29 -26.40
N ARG A 633 13.03 20.67 -27.20
CA ARG A 633 14.24 19.99 -26.73
C ARG A 633 15.44 20.90 -26.94
N LEU A 634 16.34 20.95 -25.97
CA LEU A 634 17.62 21.64 -26.14
C LEU A 634 18.51 20.83 -27.08
N ALA A 635 19.02 21.48 -28.13
CA ALA A 635 19.97 20.87 -29.03
C ALA A 635 21.36 20.85 -28.37
N VAL A 636 21.86 19.64 -28.08
CA VAL A 636 23.18 19.46 -27.46
C VAL A 636 24.14 18.90 -28.50
N HIS A 637 25.11 19.72 -28.92
CA HIS A 637 26.06 19.38 -29.98
C HIS A 637 27.42 18.89 -29.46
N ASP A 638 27.71 19.10 -28.16
CA ASP A 638 29.03 18.87 -27.55
C ASP A 638 29.35 17.40 -27.22
N PHE A 639 28.46 16.47 -27.57
CA PHE A 639 28.66 15.03 -27.39
C PHE A 639 28.71 14.24 -28.72
N PRO A 640 29.54 14.61 -29.70
CA PRO A 640 29.64 13.81 -30.93
C PRO A 640 30.27 12.44 -30.61
N GLY A 641 29.48 11.38 -30.70
CA GLY A 641 29.94 9.98 -30.74
C GLY A 641 30.10 9.24 -29.41
N GLN A 642 29.83 9.85 -28.25
CA GLN A 642 29.85 9.16 -26.95
C GLN A 642 28.64 9.55 -26.09
N PHE A 643 27.92 8.55 -25.57
CA PHE A 643 26.86 8.74 -24.59
C PHE A 643 27.47 9.25 -23.28
N LYS A 644 27.26 10.51 -22.93
CA LYS A 644 27.59 11.05 -21.61
C LYS A 644 26.31 11.22 -20.81
N PRO A 645 26.12 10.49 -19.70
CA PRO A 645 24.93 10.61 -18.88
C PRO A 645 24.92 11.96 -18.15
N LEU A 646 23.93 12.79 -18.45
CA LEU A 646 23.62 14.03 -17.74
C LEU A 646 22.14 13.99 -17.37
N GLY A 647 21.82 14.17 -16.10
CA GLY A 647 20.50 13.82 -15.61
C GLY A 647 20.18 14.27 -14.20
N VAL A 648 19.00 13.83 -13.76
CA VAL A 648 18.49 14.08 -12.41
C VAL A 648 18.48 12.79 -11.59
N HIS A 649 18.54 12.94 -10.28
CA HIS A 649 18.31 11.89 -9.30
C HIS A 649 17.04 12.22 -8.52
N THR A 650 16.21 11.22 -8.26
CA THR A 650 15.11 11.37 -7.31
C THR A 650 15.03 10.16 -6.40
N GLU A 651 14.92 10.45 -5.11
CA GLU A 651 14.48 9.49 -4.09
C GLU A 651 13.02 9.08 -4.40
N ARG A 652 12.68 7.79 -4.29
CA ARG A 652 11.38 7.20 -4.71
C ARG A 652 10.94 7.63 -6.11
N GLY A 653 11.56 7.07 -7.13
CA GLY A 653 11.32 7.44 -8.53
C GLY A 653 9.84 7.45 -8.90
N GLY A 654 9.07 6.42 -8.54
CA GLY A 654 7.65 6.39 -8.84
C GLY A 654 6.84 7.46 -8.10
N TYR A 655 7.17 7.72 -6.83
CA TYR A 655 6.49 8.71 -5.99
C TYR A 655 6.77 10.16 -6.41
N VAL A 656 7.95 10.45 -6.97
CA VAL A 656 8.28 11.80 -7.44
C VAL A 656 7.81 12.01 -8.87
N LEU A 657 8.01 11.02 -9.76
CA LEU A 657 7.66 11.18 -11.17
C LEU A 657 6.15 11.35 -11.35
N PHE A 658 5.34 10.48 -10.74
CA PHE A 658 3.93 10.46 -11.05
C PHE A 658 3.23 11.78 -10.67
N PRO A 659 3.28 12.28 -9.41
CA PRO A 659 2.58 13.50 -9.04
C PRO A 659 3.05 14.72 -9.84
N THR A 660 4.32 14.77 -10.24
CA THR A 660 4.92 15.91 -10.94
C THR A 660 4.60 15.94 -12.43
N TYR A 661 4.67 14.78 -13.11
CA TYR A 661 4.63 14.72 -14.59
C TYR A 661 3.33 14.13 -15.15
N TYR A 662 2.46 13.58 -14.30
CA TYR A 662 1.16 13.07 -14.73
C TYR A 662 0.23 14.20 -15.22
N ALA A 663 -0.35 13.99 -16.40
CA ALA A 663 -1.27 14.94 -17.04
C ALA A 663 -2.61 14.30 -17.44
N GLY A 664 -2.91 13.09 -16.94
CA GLY A 664 -4.09 12.32 -17.33
C GLY A 664 -5.42 12.83 -16.75
N ARG A 665 -6.52 12.32 -17.30
CA ARG A 665 -7.90 12.74 -16.98
C ARG A 665 -8.49 12.04 -15.75
N ASN A 666 -7.89 10.94 -15.31
CA ASN A 666 -8.38 10.16 -14.18
C ASN A 666 -8.18 10.93 -12.87
N HIS A 667 -9.16 10.82 -11.97
CA HIS A 667 -9.25 11.64 -10.75
C HIS A 667 -7.91 11.59 -9.98
N PRO A 668 -7.19 12.72 -9.87
CA PRO A 668 -5.85 12.71 -9.29
C PRO A 668 -5.85 12.39 -7.80
N GLY A 669 -7.02 12.54 -7.17
CA GLY A 669 -7.27 12.23 -5.78
C GLY A 669 -7.46 10.74 -5.45
N GLU A 670 -7.63 9.86 -6.43
CA GLU A 670 -7.47 8.41 -6.20
C GLU A 670 -6.08 7.96 -6.62
N ALA A 671 -5.56 8.61 -7.66
CA ALA A 671 -4.30 8.26 -8.26
C ALA A 671 -3.13 8.47 -7.26
N ALA A 672 -2.97 9.66 -6.63
CA ALA A 672 -1.78 10.07 -5.83
C ALA A 672 -1.15 9.02 -4.88
N PHE A 673 -1.93 8.11 -4.29
CA PHE A 673 -1.42 7.05 -3.40
C PHE A 673 -1.59 5.61 -3.94
N ASN A 674 -2.33 5.41 -5.04
CA ASN A 674 -2.60 4.10 -5.66
C ASN A 674 -1.84 3.89 -7.00
N HIS A 675 -0.89 4.76 -7.33
CA HIS A 675 -0.22 4.77 -8.63
C HIS A 675 0.61 3.54 -8.97
N LEU A 676 1.05 2.77 -7.97
CA LEU A 676 1.93 1.63 -8.19
C LEU A 676 1.17 0.29 -8.22
N HIS A 677 -0.17 0.34 -8.23
CA HIS A 677 -1.06 -0.84 -8.24
C HIS A 677 -1.71 -1.10 -9.58
N GLU A 678 -2.11 -2.35 -9.77
CA GLU A 678 -2.98 -2.74 -10.87
C GLU A 678 -4.34 -2.06 -10.71
N ARG A 679 -4.67 -1.21 -11.67
CA ARG A 679 -5.96 -0.55 -11.82
C ARG A 679 -6.21 -0.32 -13.30
N PRO A 680 -7.47 -0.11 -13.70
CA PRO A 680 -7.77 0.47 -15.00
C PRO A 680 -6.96 1.76 -15.21
N ASP A 681 -6.47 1.91 -16.42
CA ASP A 681 -5.64 2.96 -16.97
C ASP A 681 -4.21 3.06 -16.40
N PHE A 682 -3.68 2.03 -15.71
CA PHE A 682 -2.31 2.04 -15.21
C PHE A 682 -1.30 2.38 -16.32
N TYR A 683 -1.39 1.70 -17.46
CA TYR A 683 -0.43 1.91 -18.55
C TYR A 683 -0.62 3.29 -19.17
N ALA A 684 -1.86 3.74 -19.37
CA ALA A 684 -2.16 5.06 -19.91
C ALA A 684 -1.62 6.20 -19.05
N ASP A 685 -1.84 6.10 -17.74
CA ASP A 685 -1.45 7.12 -16.77
C ASP A 685 0.07 7.20 -16.62
N TRP A 686 0.76 6.05 -16.50
CA TRP A 686 2.22 6.02 -16.44
C TRP A 686 2.88 6.41 -17.76
N TYR A 687 2.28 6.08 -18.90
CA TYR A 687 2.76 6.56 -20.18
C TYR A 687 2.73 8.09 -20.26
N SER A 688 1.67 8.73 -19.76
CA SER A 688 1.62 10.19 -19.64
C SER A 688 2.76 10.74 -18.76
N ALA A 689 2.96 10.16 -17.57
CA ALA A 689 4.03 10.61 -16.67
C ALA A 689 5.43 10.42 -17.26
N CYS A 690 5.73 9.23 -17.82
CA CYS A 690 7.03 8.91 -18.41
C CYS A 690 7.33 9.76 -19.66
N THR A 691 6.34 10.03 -20.50
CA THR A 691 6.53 10.89 -21.69
C THR A 691 6.77 12.34 -21.30
N ASN A 692 6.02 12.90 -20.35
CA ASN A 692 6.23 14.26 -19.86
C ASN A 692 7.57 14.42 -19.12
N PHE A 693 7.96 13.42 -18.32
CA PHE A 693 9.28 13.39 -17.70
C PHE A 693 10.41 13.36 -18.76
N THR A 694 10.25 12.54 -19.81
CA THR A 694 11.23 12.47 -20.90
C THR A 694 11.30 13.79 -21.68
N ARG A 695 10.16 14.45 -21.92
CA ARG A 695 10.11 15.81 -22.51
C ARG A 695 10.86 16.81 -21.64
N HIS A 696 10.66 16.75 -20.33
CA HIS A 696 11.33 17.61 -19.35
C HIS A 696 12.85 17.39 -19.33
N LEU A 697 13.32 16.13 -19.33
CA LEU A 697 14.77 15.84 -19.45
C LEU A 697 15.37 16.47 -20.71
N ARG A 698 14.75 16.21 -21.87
CA ARG A 698 15.24 16.70 -23.17
C ARG A 698 15.18 18.23 -23.28
N TYR A 699 14.19 18.86 -22.63
CA TYR A 699 14.11 20.32 -22.53
C TYR A 699 15.33 20.92 -21.82
N HIS A 700 15.84 20.25 -20.77
CA HIS A 700 17.06 20.67 -20.08
C HIS A 700 18.37 20.22 -20.74
N GLY A 701 18.30 19.53 -21.89
CA GLY A 701 19.46 18.88 -22.51
C GLY A 701 19.98 17.67 -21.73
N HIS A 702 19.19 17.17 -20.77
CA HIS A 702 19.48 15.93 -20.05
C HIS A 702 19.11 14.71 -20.91
N ASN A 703 19.81 13.61 -20.68
CA ASN A 703 19.61 12.33 -21.35
C ASN A 703 19.64 11.13 -20.38
N PHE A 704 19.70 11.39 -19.07
CA PHE A 704 19.86 10.36 -18.06
C PHE A 704 18.97 10.55 -16.85
N TYR A 705 18.65 9.44 -16.17
CA TYR A 705 17.90 9.44 -14.93
C TYR A 705 18.47 8.42 -13.94
N ILE A 706 18.68 8.84 -12.69
CA ILE A 706 19.04 7.96 -11.58
C ILE A 706 17.75 7.72 -10.79
N ALA A 707 17.09 6.60 -11.07
CA ALA A 707 15.71 6.33 -10.66
C ALA A 707 15.65 5.63 -9.29
N GLY A 708 15.16 6.29 -8.25
CA GLY A 708 14.92 5.65 -6.94
C GLY A 708 14.00 4.43 -7.05
N GLN A 709 14.55 3.22 -6.97
CA GLN A 709 13.82 1.96 -7.06
C GLN A 709 13.73 1.25 -5.70
N HIS A 710 14.60 1.58 -4.75
CA HIS A 710 14.47 1.15 -3.35
C HIS A 710 14.73 2.35 -2.45
N MET A 711 13.88 2.53 -1.44
CA MET A 711 14.12 3.52 -0.39
C MET A 711 13.90 2.93 0.98
N TYR A 712 14.96 3.04 1.78
CA TYR A 712 15.04 2.67 3.17
C TYR A 712 14.70 1.19 3.38
N GLY A 713 13.43 0.85 3.58
CA GLY A 713 13.00 -0.53 3.79
C GLY A 713 12.24 -1.16 2.63
N GLY A 714 11.87 -0.37 1.60
CA GLY A 714 10.88 -0.83 0.64
C GLY A 714 11.13 -0.43 -0.80
N THR A 715 10.51 -1.22 -1.66
CA THR A 715 10.74 -1.24 -3.10
C THR A 715 9.70 -0.42 -3.85
N ASN A 716 10.14 0.26 -4.92
CA ASN A 716 9.29 0.96 -5.88
C ASN A 716 9.14 0.18 -7.19
N PHE A 717 9.52 -1.09 -7.25
CA PHE A 717 9.33 -2.00 -8.39
C PHE A 717 8.67 -3.30 -7.92
N PRO A 718 8.15 -4.16 -8.84
CA PRO A 718 7.63 -5.46 -8.47
C PRO A 718 8.73 -6.33 -7.87
N SER A 719 8.66 -6.56 -6.56
CA SER A 719 9.65 -7.31 -5.79
C SER A 719 8.97 -8.27 -4.83
N ARG A 720 9.60 -9.42 -4.56
CA ARG A 720 9.18 -10.31 -3.47
C ARG A 720 9.43 -9.71 -2.08
N PHE A 721 10.26 -8.68 -1.99
CA PHE A 721 10.64 -7.98 -0.76
C PHE A 721 9.81 -6.72 -0.51
N ASN A 722 8.72 -6.54 -1.23
CA ASN A 722 7.82 -5.43 -1.05
C ASN A 722 7.02 -5.58 0.27
N ASP A 723 7.17 -4.67 1.23
CA ASP A 723 6.32 -4.53 2.42
C ASP A 723 5.32 -3.38 2.28
N ASN A 724 4.11 -3.53 2.83
CA ASN A 724 3.05 -2.50 2.74
C ASN A 724 3.36 -1.30 3.64
N ASP A 725 4.42 -1.40 4.42
CA ASP A 725 4.62 -0.59 5.62
C ASP A 725 6.05 -0.05 5.61
N ASN A 726 6.36 0.67 4.54
CA ASN A 726 7.57 1.47 4.47
C ASN A 726 7.54 2.43 5.66
N GLY A 727 8.38 2.17 6.67
CA GLY A 727 8.62 2.90 7.92
C GLY A 727 9.06 4.35 7.71
N SER A 728 8.23 5.09 6.98
CA SER A 728 8.33 6.48 6.58
C SER A 728 6.98 7.19 6.76
N GLY A 729 6.19 6.75 7.74
CA GLY A 729 5.01 7.47 8.22
C GLY A 729 3.99 7.78 7.13
N GLY A 730 3.20 6.78 6.73
CA GLY A 730 1.85 7.02 6.22
C GLY A 730 1.51 6.35 4.88
N MET A 731 0.72 5.28 4.97
CA MET A 731 -0.46 5.02 4.12
C MET A 731 -0.31 4.64 2.64
N ALA A 732 0.88 4.58 2.03
CA ALA A 732 1.01 4.27 0.60
C ALA A 732 1.37 2.79 0.34
N ILE A 733 0.46 2.08 -0.32
CA ILE A 733 0.54 0.65 -0.64
C ILE A 733 1.56 0.42 -1.78
N HIS A 734 2.43 -0.58 -1.62
CA HIS A 734 3.22 -1.38 -2.60
C HIS A 734 3.25 -1.11 -4.11
N CYS A 735 4.37 -1.40 -4.78
CA CYS A 735 4.41 -1.58 -6.24
C CYS A 735 4.04 -3.01 -6.67
N GLN A 736 2.93 -3.20 -7.38
CA GLN A 736 2.55 -4.48 -8.01
C GLN A 736 2.83 -4.51 -9.52
N GLN A 737 2.80 -3.36 -10.20
CA GLN A 737 2.99 -3.28 -11.66
C GLN A 737 4.25 -2.49 -12.01
N ASP A 738 4.98 -2.97 -13.01
CA ASP A 738 6.28 -2.42 -13.40
C ASP A 738 6.16 -1.12 -14.22
N TRP A 739 6.16 0.01 -13.54
CA TRP A 739 6.28 1.32 -14.20
C TRP A 739 7.68 1.55 -14.79
N GLY A 740 8.71 0.86 -14.27
CA GLY A 740 10.09 0.95 -14.75
C GLY A 740 10.25 0.43 -16.17
N GLY A 741 9.52 -0.63 -16.55
CA GLY A 741 9.45 -1.11 -17.93
C GLY A 741 8.87 -0.08 -18.91
N ILE A 742 7.85 0.68 -18.48
CA ILE A 742 7.26 1.79 -19.25
C ILE A 742 8.30 2.91 -19.41
N LEU A 743 8.92 3.33 -18.29
CA LEU A 743 9.97 4.35 -18.29
C LEU A 743 11.12 3.96 -19.23
N ALA A 744 11.61 2.72 -19.11
CA ALA A 744 12.72 2.20 -19.90
C ALA A 744 12.40 2.23 -21.40
N SER A 745 11.18 1.86 -21.77
CA SER A 745 10.72 1.88 -23.16
C SER A 745 10.67 3.30 -23.72
N VAL A 746 10.08 4.24 -22.97
CA VAL A 746 9.96 5.64 -23.40
C VAL A 746 11.33 6.32 -23.50
N LEU A 747 12.19 6.15 -22.50
CA LEU A 747 13.55 6.70 -22.55
C LEU A 747 14.36 6.13 -23.73
N GLY A 748 14.25 4.83 -23.97
CA GLY A 748 14.98 4.13 -25.03
C GLY A 748 14.67 4.64 -26.43
N GLU A 749 13.38 4.81 -26.76
CA GLU A 749 12.97 5.36 -28.06
C GLU A 749 13.33 6.85 -28.24
N ASN A 750 13.76 7.52 -27.16
CA ASN A 750 14.08 8.94 -27.15
C ASN A 750 15.57 9.25 -26.91
N GLY A 751 16.44 8.23 -26.98
CA GLY A 751 17.88 8.40 -26.85
C GLY A 751 18.34 8.72 -25.42
N CYS A 752 17.51 8.42 -24.42
CA CYS A 752 17.82 8.57 -23.00
C CYS A 752 18.11 7.22 -22.34
N GLY A 753 18.74 7.26 -21.16
CA GLY A 753 18.96 6.07 -20.34
C GLY A 753 18.66 6.29 -18.87
N PHE A 754 18.66 5.22 -18.09
CA PHE A 754 18.53 5.30 -16.64
C PHE A 754 19.29 4.20 -15.91
N VAL A 755 19.50 4.39 -14.62
CA VAL A 755 19.94 3.35 -13.66
C VAL A 755 18.91 3.21 -12.54
N SER A 756 18.79 2.01 -12.00
CA SER A 756 18.00 1.76 -10.79
C SER A 756 18.82 2.15 -9.57
N SER A 757 18.36 3.12 -8.79
CA SER A 757 19.01 3.61 -7.58
C SER A 757 18.47 2.90 -6.35
N LEU A 758 19.36 2.38 -5.50
CA LEU A 758 19.04 1.73 -4.25
C LEU A 758 19.53 2.60 -3.09
N GLU A 759 18.57 3.16 -2.35
CA GLU A 759 18.78 3.84 -1.08
C GLU A 759 18.51 2.85 0.05
N PHE A 760 19.27 1.75 0.05
CA PHE A 760 18.99 0.57 0.85
C PHE A 760 19.37 0.77 2.32
N ILE A 761 18.41 0.66 3.23
CA ILE A 761 18.69 0.55 4.67
C ILE A 761 18.48 -0.90 5.09
N ASN A 762 17.38 -1.51 4.68
CA ASN A 762 17.02 -2.91 4.90
C ASN A 762 15.95 -3.32 3.87
N ASN A 763 15.40 -4.52 3.99
CA ASN A 763 14.21 -4.90 3.25
C ASN A 763 13.18 -5.56 4.17
N SER A 764 11.96 -5.74 3.67
CA SER A 764 10.85 -6.35 4.42
C SER A 764 11.21 -7.68 5.11
N ALA A 765 12.04 -8.52 4.49
CA ALA A 765 12.46 -9.80 5.08
C ALA A 765 13.34 -9.62 6.33
N ILE A 766 14.15 -8.55 6.37
CA ILE A 766 14.96 -8.17 7.53
C ILE A 766 14.08 -7.49 8.58
N ILE A 767 13.20 -6.57 8.17
CA ILE A 767 12.26 -5.86 9.05
C ILE A 767 11.35 -6.86 9.77
N ALA A 768 10.82 -7.85 9.06
CA ALA A 768 9.91 -8.87 9.59
C ALA A 768 10.53 -9.71 10.73
N ARG A 769 11.85 -9.80 10.81
CA ARG A 769 12.54 -10.47 11.93
C ARG A 769 12.65 -9.61 13.18
N GLY A 770 12.51 -8.29 13.04
CA GLY A 770 12.61 -7.32 14.11
C GLY A 770 14.01 -7.19 14.72
N ALA A 771 14.13 -6.28 15.69
CA ALA A 771 15.34 -6.07 16.48
C ALA A 771 15.25 -6.83 17.81
N PRO A 772 16.20 -7.74 18.13
CA PRO A 772 16.22 -8.40 19.43
C PRO A 772 16.51 -7.41 20.56
N SER A 773 15.87 -7.63 21.72
CA SER A 773 16.17 -6.87 22.94
C SER A 773 17.59 -7.15 23.44
N PRO A 774 18.17 -6.25 24.27
CA PRO A 774 19.49 -6.50 24.87
C PRO A 774 19.57 -7.81 25.67
N ALA A 775 18.47 -8.21 26.34
CA ALA A 775 18.42 -9.48 27.08
C ALA A 775 18.46 -10.69 26.13
N GLN A 776 17.76 -10.61 25.00
CA GLN A 776 17.78 -11.66 23.97
C GLN A 776 19.17 -11.78 23.32
N LEU A 777 19.81 -10.65 23.00
CA LEU A 777 21.19 -10.63 22.51
C LEU A 777 22.15 -11.22 23.55
N ALA A 778 22.02 -10.84 24.82
CA ALA A 778 22.84 -11.41 25.90
C ALA A 778 22.67 -12.93 26.01
N ALA A 779 21.45 -13.45 25.81
CA ALA A 779 21.15 -14.89 25.79
C ALA A 779 21.66 -15.63 24.54
N GLY A 780 22.20 -14.91 23.54
CA GLY A 780 22.76 -15.50 22.33
C GLY A 780 21.74 -15.78 21.23
N ILE A 781 20.59 -15.12 21.25
CA ILE A 781 19.61 -15.20 20.17
C ILE A 781 20.25 -14.68 18.86
N PRO A 782 20.18 -15.44 17.75
CA PRO A 782 20.68 -15.00 16.45
C PRO A 782 19.96 -13.73 15.97
N THR A 783 20.67 -12.92 15.19
CA THR A 783 20.13 -11.65 14.68
C THR A 783 20.65 -11.35 13.28
N LEU A 784 19.80 -10.75 12.44
CA LEU A 784 20.19 -10.16 11.16
C LEU A 784 20.57 -8.69 11.27
N VAL A 785 20.42 -8.08 12.45
CA VAL A 785 20.62 -6.65 12.67
C VAL A 785 22.01 -6.38 13.25
N ALA A 786 22.60 -5.24 12.90
CA ALA A 786 23.87 -4.80 13.45
C ALA A 786 23.74 -4.56 14.96
N VAL A 787 24.75 -4.99 15.72
CA VAL A 787 24.81 -4.84 17.18
C VAL A 787 25.90 -3.87 17.57
N SER A 788 25.57 -3.00 18.52
CA SER A 788 26.48 -2.00 19.06
C SER A 788 27.52 -2.59 20.00
N GLU A 789 28.56 -1.80 20.29
CA GLU A 789 29.54 -2.05 21.32
C GLU A 789 28.92 -2.27 22.71
N GLN A 790 27.70 -1.78 22.93
CA GLN A 790 26.95 -1.96 24.17
C GLN A 790 26.00 -3.16 24.16
N GLY A 791 25.98 -3.96 23.09
CA GLY A 791 25.06 -5.10 22.98
C GLY A 791 23.61 -4.68 22.74
N ARG A 792 23.40 -3.57 22.03
CA ARG A 792 22.07 -3.11 21.60
C ARG A 792 21.96 -3.32 20.11
N ALA A 793 20.82 -3.81 19.63
CA ALA A 793 20.49 -3.68 18.21
C ALA A 793 20.56 -2.19 17.85
N PHE A 794 21.24 -1.84 16.76
CA PHE A 794 21.31 -0.45 16.30
C PHE A 794 19.96 -0.06 15.66
N PRO A 795 19.16 0.83 16.30
CA PRO A 795 18.00 1.39 15.65
C PRO A 795 18.44 2.54 14.74
N TYR A 796 17.76 2.68 13.61
CA TYR A 796 17.77 3.90 12.83
C TYR A 796 17.08 5.02 13.62
N GLY A 797 17.76 6.16 13.80
CA GLY A 797 17.33 7.27 14.64
C GLY A 797 17.06 8.59 13.90
N SER A 798 16.82 8.59 12.59
CA SER A 798 16.48 9.86 11.91
C SER A 798 15.07 10.31 12.31
N GLY A 799 14.99 11.54 12.84
CA GLY A 799 13.91 12.05 13.69
C GLY A 799 12.56 12.36 13.02
N ILE A 800 12.12 11.55 12.06
CA ILE A 800 10.80 11.71 11.43
C ILE A 800 10.03 10.37 11.41
N TYR A 801 10.70 9.22 11.56
CA TYR A 801 10.06 7.91 11.37
C TYR A 801 10.41 6.88 12.46
N LEU A 802 9.62 5.80 12.51
CA LEU A 802 9.79 4.70 13.46
C LEU A 802 11.23 4.13 13.38
N PRO A 803 11.85 3.76 14.52
CA PRO A 803 13.20 3.20 14.50
C PRO A 803 13.25 1.87 13.74
N SER A 804 13.91 1.88 12.59
CA SER A 804 14.11 0.69 11.74
C SER A 804 15.44 0.02 12.05
N PRO A 805 15.54 -1.32 12.16
CA PRO A 805 16.82 -1.97 12.43
C PRO A 805 17.81 -1.79 11.26
N LEU A 806 19.06 -1.45 11.57
CA LEU A 806 20.16 -1.53 10.60
C LEU A 806 20.60 -2.99 10.44
N PRO A 807 20.80 -3.48 9.21
CA PRO A 807 21.21 -4.86 8.98
C PRO A 807 22.68 -5.07 9.31
N SER A 808 23.03 -6.28 9.70
CA SER A 808 24.41 -6.74 9.77
C SER A 808 24.88 -7.07 8.36
N TYR A 809 25.56 -6.15 7.69
CA TYR A 809 26.09 -6.37 6.34
C TYR A 809 27.15 -7.49 6.28
N ALA A 810 27.72 -7.89 7.43
CA ALA A 810 28.61 -9.06 7.52
C ALA A 810 27.85 -10.40 7.54
N HIS A 811 26.53 -10.39 7.76
CA HIS A 811 25.74 -11.61 7.89
C HIS A 811 25.45 -12.21 6.49
N PRO A 812 25.82 -13.48 6.22
CA PRO A 812 25.62 -14.09 4.89
C PRO A 812 24.17 -14.06 4.38
N GLN A 813 23.20 -14.27 5.28
CA GLN A 813 21.78 -14.14 4.91
C GLN A 813 21.36 -12.71 4.54
N VAL A 814 21.96 -11.66 5.11
CA VAL A 814 21.68 -10.27 4.71
C VAL A 814 22.24 -10.02 3.31
N GLU A 815 23.46 -10.50 3.05
CA GLU A 815 24.10 -10.46 1.74
C GLU A 815 23.24 -11.16 0.67
N GLU A 816 22.76 -12.38 0.95
CA GLU A 816 21.84 -13.13 0.07
C GLU A 816 20.53 -12.37 -0.21
N LEU A 817 19.94 -11.74 0.81
CA LEU A 817 18.70 -10.99 0.67
C LEU A 817 18.88 -9.73 -0.19
N LEU A 818 19.98 -9.01 -0.01
CA LEU A 818 20.32 -7.84 -0.84
C LEU A 818 20.59 -8.25 -2.29
N LEU A 819 21.41 -9.29 -2.51
CA LEU A 819 21.75 -9.76 -3.85
C LEU A 819 20.53 -10.29 -4.60
N ALA A 820 19.59 -10.94 -3.91
CA ALA A 820 18.36 -11.39 -4.54
C ALA A 820 17.49 -10.23 -5.03
N GLU A 821 17.49 -9.08 -4.35
CA GLU A 821 16.76 -7.90 -4.80
C GLU A 821 17.43 -7.27 -6.02
N VAL A 822 18.77 -7.26 -6.04
CA VAL A 822 19.57 -6.89 -7.22
C VAL A 822 19.26 -7.80 -8.41
N ASP A 823 19.15 -9.11 -8.19
CA ASP A 823 18.80 -10.09 -9.23
C ASP A 823 17.39 -9.83 -9.80
N GLU A 824 16.43 -9.44 -8.97
CA GLU A 824 15.08 -9.06 -9.43
C GLU A 824 15.13 -7.85 -10.38
N LEU A 825 15.92 -6.82 -10.05
CA LEU A 825 16.10 -5.65 -10.92
C LEU A 825 16.77 -5.99 -12.25
N ILE A 826 17.80 -6.83 -12.22
CA ILE A 826 18.45 -7.33 -13.43
C ILE A 826 17.42 -8.11 -14.26
N ALA A 827 16.66 -9.01 -13.64
CA ALA A 827 15.66 -9.82 -14.31
C ALA A 827 14.54 -9.01 -14.96
N LEU A 828 14.14 -7.89 -14.33
CA LEU A 828 13.14 -6.95 -14.85
C LEU A 828 13.70 -6.10 -15.99
N TYR A 829 14.90 -5.53 -15.83
CA TYR A 829 15.32 -4.41 -16.68
C TYR A 829 16.42 -4.69 -17.69
N GLN A 830 17.14 -5.83 -17.60
CA GLN A 830 18.28 -6.13 -18.49
C GLN A 830 17.91 -6.17 -19.98
N GLU A 831 16.64 -6.43 -20.31
CA GLU A 831 16.17 -6.47 -21.70
C GLU A 831 16.02 -5.07 -22.31
N TYR A 832 15.92 -4.02 -21.51
CA TYR A 832 15.70 -2.67 -22.01
C TYR A 832 17.03 -1.98 -22.32
N PRO A 833 17.28 -1.56 -23.58
CA PRO A 833 18.51 -0.85 -23.94
C PRO A 833 18.72 0.47 -23.18
N ALA A 834 17.64 1.09 -22.68
CA ALA A 834 17.72 2.32 -21.88
C ALA A 834 18.29 2.08 -20.49
N TRP A 835 18.15 0.88 -19.93
CA TRP A 835 18.66 0.56 -18.61
C TRP A 835 20.17 0.33 -18.65
N LYS A 836 20.92 1.08 -17.83
CA LYS A 836 22.38 1.09 -17.82
C LYS A 836 22.99 0.46 -16.56
N GLY A 837 22.17 -0.10 -15.67
CA GLY A 837 22.61 -0.81 -14.48
C GLY A 837 22.02 -0.26 -13.18
N ILE A 838 22.76 -0.46 -12.09
CA ILE A 838 22.32 -0.17 -10.71
C ILE A 838 23.27 0.84 -10.08
N ASN A 839 22.69 1.79 -9.34
CA ASN A 839 23.39 2.76 -8.51
C ASN A 839 23.09 2.47 -7.03
N PHE A 840 24.11 2.28 -6.20
CA PHE A 840 23.92 2.24 -4.75
C PHE A 840 24.16 3.65 -4.18
N LEU A 841 23.16 4.22 -3.52
CA LEU A 841 23.33 5.47 -2.79
C LEU A 841 23.96 5.16 -1.43
N LEU A 842 25.29 5.21 -1.38
CA LEU A 842 26.04 4.96 -0.15
C LEU A 842 26.26 6.27 0.61
N ASN A 843 25.69 6.38 1.80
CA ASN A 843 25.95 7.50 2.71
C ASN A 843 25.80 7.02 4.18
N SER A 844 25.78 7.95 5.13
CA SER A 844 25.56 7.62 6.55
C SER A 844 24.10 7.32 6.89
N LEU A 845 23.21 7.33 5.90
CA LEU A 845 21.79 7.04 6.02
C LEU A 845 21.45 5.70 5.33
N CYS A 846 22.04 5.41 4.17
CA CYS A 846 21.79 4.26 3.31
C CYS A 846 23.09 3.44 3.10
N GLY A 847 22.97 2.12 3.16
CA GLY A 847 24.04 1.16 2.96
C GLY A 847 24.00 0.44 1.60
N PRO A 848 24.86 -0.58 1.42
CA PRO A 848 25.70 -1.21 2.44
C PRO A 848 26.77 -0.29 3.08
N SER A 849 26.68 -0.05 4.39
CA SER A 849 27.60 0.82 5.14
C SER A 849 27.66 0.49 6.64
N TYR A 850 28.80 0.78 7.29
CA TYR A 850 28.98 0.66 8.75
C TYR A 850 28.82 2.00 9.46
N GLY A 851 27.93 2.88 9.00
CA GLY A 851 27.75 4.21 9.61
C GLY A 851 26.29 4.64 9.67
N GLU A 852 25.94 5.35 10.74
CA GLU A 852 24.71 6.13 10.85
C GLU A 852 25.08 7.63 10.92
N LEU A 853 24.21 8.52 10.46
CA LEU A 853 24.42 9.96 10.45
C LEU A 853 24.74 10.48 11.88
N GLY A 854 25.99 10.93 12.07
CA GLY A 854 26.48 11.45 13.35
C GLY A 854 26.99 10.41 14.34
N GLN A 855 27.00 9.12 13.99
CA GLN A 855 27.51 8.03 14.84
C GLN A 855 28.94 7.60 14.45
N ASP A 856 29.65 7.03 15.41
CA ASP A 856 30.98 6.46 15.20
C ASP A 856 30.88 5.07 14.55
N PRO A 857 31.39 4.89 13.31
CA PRO A 857 31.29 3.61 12.60
C PRO A 857 32.08 2.47 13.27
N LEU A 858 32.97 2.79 14.23
CA LEU A 858 33.68 1.79 15.03
C LEU A 858 32.84 1.22 16.17
N LYS A 859 31.64 1.73 16.42
CA LYS A 859 30.77 1.26 17.52
C LYS A 859 29.73 0.24 17.08
N MET A 860 29.70 -0.16 15.81
CA MET A 860 28.73 -1.12 15.27
C MET A 860 29.38 -2.34 14.60
N GLY A 861 28.62 -3.43 14.49
CA GLY A 861 29.02 -4.68 13.84
C GLY A 861 29.65 -5.70 14.79
N TYR A 862 29.20 -5.75 16.05
CA TYR A 862 29.76 -6.61 17.10
C TYR A 862 28.98 -7.90 17.36
N GLU A 863 27.93 -8.17 16.58
CA GLU A 863 27.15 -9.40 16.60
C GLU A 863 28.03 -10.65 16.41
N ASP A 864 27.60 -11.77 16.99
CA ASP A 864 28.40 -12.99 17.03
C ASP A 864 28.81 -13.48 15.63
N VAL A 865 27.92 -13.38 14.65
CA VAL A 865 28.19 -13.79 13.26
C VAL A 865 29.30 -12.95 12.62
N ALA A 866 29.31 -11.63 12.81
CA ALA A 866 30.34 -10.76 12.25
C ALA A 866 31.71 -11.07 12.84
N ILE A 867 31.77 -11.33 14.14
CA ILE A 867 32.99 -11.71 14.85
C ILE A 867 33.49 -13.07 14.35
N GLU A 868 32.62 -14.06 14.24
CA GLU A 868 32.97 -15.40 13.74
C GLU A 868 33.48 -15.35 12.30
N ARG A 869 32.83 -14.57 11.42
CA ARG A 869 33.28 -14.35 10.04
C ARG A 869 34.66 -13.68 9.99
N PHE A 870 34.87 -12.61 10.75
CA PHE A 870 36.16 -11.94 10.85
C PHE A 870 37.27 -12.88 11.34
N GLU A 871 37.04 -13.65 12.41
CA GLU A 871 38.04 -14.59 12.90
C GLU A 871 38.39 -15.68 11.88
N SER A 872 37.39 -16.12 11.10
CA SER A 872 37.57 -17.13 10.06
C SER A 872 38.35 -16.59 8.86
N GLU A 873 38.03 -15.39 8.40
CA GLU A 873 38.59 -14.81 7.18
C GLU A 873 39.95 -14.13 7.42
N SER A 874 40.17 -13.54 8.59
CA SER A 874 41.44 -12.87 8.94
C SER A 874 42.45 -13.78 9.63
N GLY A 875 41.99 -14.89 10.22
CA GLY A 875 42.80 -15.75 11.10
C GLY A 875 43.13 -15.14 12.47
N ILE A 876 42.64 -13.92 12.77
CA ILE A 876 42.86 -13.25 14.06
C ILE A 876 41.79 -13.70 15.06
N LYS A 877 42.21 -14.19 16.23
CA LYS A 877 41.29 -14.58 17.31
C LYS A 877 41.04 -13.44 18.29
N ILE A 878 39.77 -13.19 18.58
CA ILE A 878 39.32 -12.24 19.59
C ILE A 878 39.08 -13.02 20.89
N PRO A 879 39.84 -12.79 21.96
CA PRO A 879 39.83 -13.61 23.17
C PRO A 879 38.62 -13.29 24.08
N VAL A 880 37.41 -13.31 23.54
CA VAL A 880 36.15 -13.03 24.24
C VAL A 880 35.13 -14.12 23.95
N GLY A 881 34.72 -14.85 25.00
CA GLY A 881 33.81 -15.99 24.87
C GLY A 881 32.39 -15.59 24.41
N ARG A 882 31.81 -16.38 23.50
CA ARG A 882 30.46 -16.17 22.94
C ARG A 882 29.32 -16.18 23.99
N LYS A 883 29.51 -16.88 25.11
CA LYS A 883 28.50 -16.95 26.20
C LYS A 883 28.62 -15.83 27.23
N ASP A 884 29.59 -14.94 27.09
CA ASP A 884 29.74 -13.82 28.01
C ASP A 884 28.63 -12.78 27.76
N PRO A 885 27.81 -12.41 28.76
CA PRO A 885 26.74 -11.43 28.58
C PRO A 885 27.27 -10.02 28.26
N TYR A 886 28.55 -9.74 28.52
CA TYR A 886 29.22 -8.48 28.20
C TYR A 886 30.15 -8.57 26.99
N ARG A 887 30.06 -9.64 26.19
CA ARG A 887 30.99 -9.91 25.08
C ARG A 887 31.11 -8.76 24.07
N PHE A 888 30.02 -8.08 23.74
CA PHE A 888 30.02 -6.99 22.77
C PHE A 888 30.98 -5.86 23.19
N LYS A 889 30.86 -5.40 24.43
CA LYS A 889 31.73 -4.35 24.99
C LYS A 889 33.17 -4.82 25.13
N LYS A 890 33.37 -6.05 25.57
CA LYS A 890 34.73 -6.64 25.70
C LYS A 890 35.43 -6.77 24.35
N ARG A 891 34.72 -7.19 23.29
CA ARG A 891 35.24 -7.25 21.92
C ARG A 891 35.64 -5.88 21.41
N TYR A 892 34.76 -4.89 21.57
CA TYR A 892 35.05 -3.50 21.19
C TYR A 892 36.32 -2.98 21.87
N LEU A 893 36.38 -3.05 23.21
CA LEU A 893 37.55 -2.56 23.96
C LEU A 893 38.83 -3.28 23.55
N TRP A 894 38.78 -4.60 23.42
CA TRP A 894 39.95 -5.38 23.03
C TRP A 894 40.44 -5.01 21.62
N ILE A 895 39.54 -4.88 20.64
CA ILE A 895 39.90 -4.46 19.28
C ILE A 895 40.54 -3.06 19.29
N GLN A 896 39.97 -2.12 20.05
CA GLN A 896 40.48 -0.74 20.17
C GLN A 896 41.87 -0.67 20.85
N GLU A 897 42.14 -1.55 21.80
CA GLU A 897 43.41 -1.63 22.52
C GLU A 897 44.56 -2.25 21.67
N HIS A 898 44.23 -2.88 20.53
CA HIS A 898 45.20 -3.58 19.67
C HIS A 898 45.25 -2.94 18.27
N PRO A 899 46.12 -1.94 18.02
CA PRO A 899 46.12 -1.16 16.77
C PRO A 899 46.20 -1.98 15.48
N GLN A 900 46.98 -3.08 15.47
CA GLN A 900 47.07 -3.94 14.28
C GLN A 900 45.78 -4.74 14.03
N VAL A 901 45.07 -5.11 15.10
CA VAL A 901 43.77 -5.77 14.99
C VAL A 901 42.70 -4.76 14.56
N LEU A 902 42.72 -3.54 15.10
CA LEU A 902 41.84 -2.46 14.67
C LEU A 902 42.00 -2.18 13.16
N ASP A 903 43.24 -2.08 12.68
CA ASP A 903 43.52 -1.90 11.25
C ASP A 903 43.01 -3.08 10.40
N ALA A 904 43.25 -4.32 10.83
CA ALA A 904 42.70 -5.51 10.17
C ALA A 904 41.16 -5.54 10.19
N TRP A 905 40.54 -5.15 11.29
CA TRP A 905 39.09 -5.07 11.48
C TRP A 905 38.46 -4.03 10.54
N ILE A 906 39.08 -2.86 10.40
CA ILE A 906 38.63 -1.82 9.46
C ILE A 906 38.78 -2.31 8.02
N ARG A 907 39.95 -2.86 7.64
CA ARG A 907 40.18 -3.36 6.28
C ARG A 907 39.23 -4.48 5.90
N TRP A 908 39.01 -5.44 6.80
CA TRP A 908 38.06 -6.53 6.58
C TRP A 908 36.63 -6.02 6.37
N ARG A 909 36.16 -5.08 7.22
CA ARG A 909 34.82 -4.49 7.04
C ARG A 909 34.68 -3.75 5.71
N CYS A 910 35.71 -3.02 5.27
CA CYS A 910 35.68 -2.41 3.93
C CYS A 910 35.61 -3.46 2.82
N GLN A 911 36.29 -4.60 2.96
CA GLN A 911 36.23 -5.70 1.99
C GLN A 911 34.88 -6.41 1.97
N VAL A 912 34.16 -6.47 3.10
CA VAL A 912 32.80 -7.04 3.16
C VAL A 912 31.81 -6.21 2.36
N LEU A 913 32.01 -4.89 2.25
CA LEU A 913 31.11 -3.99 1.51
C LEU A 913 31.43 -3.85 0.02
N LEU A 914 32.64 -4.23 -0.42
CA LEU A 914 33.13 -4.14 -1.80
C LEU A 914 32.94 -5.46 -2.53
#